data_AF-A0A2W7NRE4-F1
#
_entry.id   AF-A0A2W7NRE4-F1
#
_cell.length_a   1.000
_cell.length_b   1.000
_cell.length_c   1.000
_cell.angle_alpha   90.00
_cell.angle_beta   90.00
_cell.angle_gamma   90.00
#
_symmetry.space_group_name_H-M   'P 1'
#
loop_
_entity.id
_entity.type
_entity.pdbx_description
1 polymer ?
#
loop_
_entity_poly.entity_id
_entity_poly.type
_entity_poly.pdbx_seq_one_letter_code
_entity_poly.pdbx_strand_id
1 'polypeptide(L)'
;MSSKPASEAGPADAATAAPQPPEAGSALAAFLASVEILSVLTPEELARLADAAQVLSFGFGDTVCNAGEAAPGLFIVKSGSVRVFNEEHGKEISMGVRKTGEVFADLALLREYRHESSVRASGKTELLMIPRSVSEPVVAGNPAALAFITSYVAISSAGGFVARLFDLRGKLDKQELEDAVRSVGVKRVAAGREILKQDGREDRRLYVVRQGTVRIVRSEEGSEFPLATLGQGDIFGERACVMRQEQLASAIAETDVRLLVIPEKTVQLILERNPRLREVLEERIRVLDRELHRQKKLAERRKRPVLLDLASRPELGEKLIRRFALVEQAEEMDCGAACLAMICRHYGIPMTLGKLRELANVTTQGATLDSLARAGESLGFTTRGVQCTRDSLMGFELPFIVHWEGYHYVVVYGISSRWVWVADPAIGFRKMSAEEFERGWSGTCLLFTPGESMTQLSVQRSPWLRFIGYLAPYKKILAHLFLATFVIQMLGVVPPLIIQNILDGVVVHQNVGLLHLLIAGLIISSVFSQLMSTIRAYLANFMVRNMDFAMMSHFFRHTLSLPLSFFAKRKTGDIFARFQENQTIRAFLTESTVTTALNLLMVFIYFTIMFLYNVKLTLLLIAFVIPIATLTVVVTPRVKAYARDVFATSTDAKAYLMETLGGAETVKGMGIERPVRLRWERKYTKALESQYKAQQFHILVGLASQLLNAATTIAVLWVGATLVLERELTIGQLMAFNAFMGSVLAPLMGLVALWGQLNDAGVAMERLGDVLDLEPEQKPQDVLSRVMLPDLQGEIVMKDLYFRYGGEDTPYVLENISFAIRPGEMVAIVGRSGSGKTTLAKLLVGFYKPTEGSMTVDGYDLNVIDAAFYRAQVGYVMQSNLLFSGTIAENIACGDDSPDRRRIEEVARMADAHAFISKLPLGYEQVVGERGIGLSGGQIQRLCIARALYHDPRLLVFDEATSALDTQSESNILANMQEILRGRTAVIIAHRLSTIMQADKILVLYEGAIVEQGRHEELLERKGMYFQLVQKQLSAA
;
A
#
# COMPACT_ATOMS: atom_id res chain seq x y z
N MET A 1 -51.44 -38.25 31.55
CA MET A 1 -52.53 -39.03 32.16
C MET A 1 -53.83 -38.26 31.96
N SER A 2 -54.80 -38.91 31.34
CA SER A 2 -56.26 -38.69 31.38
C SER A 2 -56.80 -37.25 31.55
N SER A 3 -57.51 -36.73 30.54
CA SER A 3 -58.98 -36.69 30.56
C SER A 3 -59.57 -35.98 29.31
N LYS A 4 -60.68 -36.56 28.84
CA LYS A 4 -61.68 -36.14 27.82
C LYS A 4 -62.51 -34.93 28.33
N PRO A 5 -63.67 -34.48 27.74
CA PRO A 5 -64.36 -34.77 26.45
C PRO A 5 -65.09 -33.56 25.78
N ALA A 6 -65.82 -33.81 24.66
CA ALA A 6 -67.25 -33.50 24.39
C ALA A 6 -67.46 -33.26 22.86
N SER A 7 -68.01 -34.21 22.08
CA SER A 7 -69.45 -34.48 21.79
C SER A 7 -70.07 -33.41 20.86
N GLU A 8 -70.93 -33.68 19.87
CA GLU A 8 -71.88 -34.77 19.65
C GLU A 8 -72.56 -34.66 18.26
N ALA A 9 -73.35 -35.70 17.91
CA ALA A 9 -74.45 -35.79 16.92
C ALA A 9 -74.17 -36.39 15.51
N GLY A 10 -74.70 -37.62 15.29
CA GLY A 10 -75.13 -38.17 13.99
C GLY A 10 -76.65 -37.98 13.80
N PRO A 11 -77.43 -38.91 13.20
CA PRO A 11 -77.20 -39.86 12.09
C PRO A 11 -78.41 -39.92 11.07
N ALA A 12 -78.38 -40.90 10.15
CA ALA A 12 -79.50 -41.58 9.44
C ALA A 12 -79.99 -41.12 8.03
N ASP A 13 -80.00 -42.13 7.14
CA ASP A 13 -80.99 -42.57 6.14
C ASP A 13 -81.22 -41.92 4.74
N ALA A 14 -80.98 -42.80 3.76
CA ALA A 14 -81.80 -43.17 2.60
C ALA A 14 -81.79 -42.37 1.27
N ALA A 15 -81.87 -43.19 0.21
CA ALA A 15 -82.36 -42.95 -1.16
C ALA A 15 -81.30 -42.87 -2.30
N THR A 16 -81.35 -43.92 -3.13
CA THR A 16 -80.84 -44.02 -4.49
C THR A 16 -81.36 -42.90 -5.40
N ALA A 17 -80.42 -42.15 -5.98
CA ALA A 17 -80.60 -41.46 -7.25
C ALA A 17 -79.29 -41.56 -8.05
N ALA A 18 -79.37 -42.05 -9.28
CA ALA A 18 -78.33 -41.90 -10.30
C ALA A 18 -78.89 -41.01 -11.42
N PRO A 19 -78.05 -40.42 -12.30
CA PRO A 19 -76.85 -39.66 -12.02
C PRO A 19 -76.95 -38.24 -12.66
N GLN A 20 -76.31 -37.23 -12.07
CA GLN A 20 -75.98 -35.99 -12.79
C GLN A 20 -74.47 -35.97 -13.05
N PRO A 21 -74.00 -35.72 -14.29
CA PRO A 21 -72.58 -35.71 -14.60
C PRO A 21 -71.91 -34.43 -14.06
N PRO A 22 -70.67 -34.48 -13.54
CA PRO A 22 -69.91 -33.27 -13.26
C PRO A 22 -69.26 -32.78 -14.55
N GLU A 23 -69.95 -31.92 -15.31
CA GLU A 23 -69.44 -31.37 -16.58
C GLU A 23 -68.22 -30.43 -16.43
N ALA A 24 -67.81 -30.06 -15.21
CA ALA A 24 -66.69 -29.13 -14.97
C ALA A 24 -65.28 -29.79 -14.97
N GLY A 25 -65.15 -31.04 -14.50
CA GLY A 25 -63.84 -31.72 -14.38
C GLY A 25 -63.24 -32.16 -15.73
N SER A 26 -64.10 -32.52 -16.68
CA SER A 26 -63.73 -32.95 -18.03
C SER A 26 -63.07 -31.84 -18.86
N ALA A 27 -63.60 -30.62 -18.78
CA ALA A 27 -63.07 -29.47 -19.53
C ALA A 27 -61.71 -28.99 -19.00
N LEU A 28 -61.49 -29.05 -17.68
CA LEU A 28 -60.23 -28.66 -17.06
C LEU A 28 -59.13 -29.71 -17.32
N ALA A 29 -59.46 -31.00 -17.24
CA ALA A 29 -58.53 -32.07 -17.60
C ALA A 29 -58.10 -32.00 -19.08
N ALA A 30 -59.02 -31.66 -19.99
CA ALA A 30 -58.71 -31.42 -21.40
C ALA A 30 -57.79 -30.20 -21.60
N PHE A 31 -57.98 -29.13 -20.82
CA PHE A 31 -57.08 -27.98 -20.83
C PHE A 31 -55.68 -28.34 -20.29
N LEU A 32 -55.59 -29.08 -19.18
CA LEU A 32 -54.30 -29.53 -18.63
C LEU A 32 -53.55 -30.47 -19.59
N ALA A 33 -54.26 -31.28 -20.38
CA ALA A 33 -53.66 -32.10 -21.43
C ALA A 33 -53.00 -31.26 -22.55
N SER A 34 -53.46 -30.02 -22.77
CA SER A 34 -52.88 -29.08 -23.75
C SER A 34 -51.63 -28.37 -23.24
N VAL A 35 -51.32 -28.47 -21.95
CA VAL A 35 -50.13 -27.88 -21.34
C VAL A 35 -48.94 -28.80 -21.55
N GLU A 36 -47.90 -28.31 -22.25
CA GLU A 36 -46.76 -29.10 -22.72
C GLU A 36 -46.03 -29.88 -21.61
N ILE A 37 -45.84 -29.29 -20.42
CA ILE A 37 -45.16 -29.98 -19.31
C ILE A 37 -46.01 -31.14 -18.71
N LEU A 38 -47.33 -31.12 -18.92
CA LEU A 38 -48.28 -32.11 -18.39
C LEU A 38 -48.76 -33.10 -19.46
N SER A 39 -48.39 -32.92 -20.73
CA SER A 39 -48.90 -33.73 -21.85
C SER A 39 -48.48 -35.20 -21.80
N VAL A 40 -47.50 -35.56 -20.96
CA VAL A 40 -46.99 -36.93 -20.77
C VAL A 40 -47.78 -37.69 -19.70
N LEU A 41 -48.65 -37.01 -18.95
CA LEU A 41 -49.48 -37.62 -17.92
C LEU A 41 -50.70 -38.33 -18.53
N THR A 42 -51.11 -39.43 -17.89
CA THR A 42 -52.29 -40.19 -18.31
C THR A 42 -53.59 -39.42 -18.01
N PRO A 43 -54.70 -39.70 -18.71
CA PRO A 43 -55.97 -39.03 -18.48
C PRO A 43 -56.47 -39.12 -17.03
N GLU A 44 -56.20 -40.23 -16.33
CA GLU A 44 -56.55 -40.43 -14.91
C GLU A 44 -55.67 -39.59 -13.96
N GLU A 45 -54.41 -39.36 -14.31
CA GLU A 45 -53.50 -38.48 -13.57
C GLU A 45 -53.88 -37.01 -13.79
N LEU A 46 -54.23 -36.64 -15.02
CA LEU A 46 -54.71 -35.30 -15.35
C LEU A 46 -56.05 -34.97 -14.68
N ALA A 47 -56.96 -35.94 -14.56
CA ALA A 47 -58.19 -35.79 -13.80
C ALA A 47 -57.90 -35.54 -12.31
N ARG A 48 -56.96 -36.28 -11.71
CA ARG A 48 -56.53 -36.06 -10.31
C ARG A 48 -55.90 -34.69 -10.09
N LEU A 49 -55.13 -34.18 -11.06
CA LEU A 49 -54.58 -32.82 -11.00
C LEU A 49 -55.66 -31.75 -11.20
N ALA A 50 -56.65 -32.01 -12.07
CA ALA A 50 -57.78 -31.10 -12.31
C ALA A 50 -58.66 -30.95 -11.06
N ASP A 51 -58.95 -32.05 -10.35
CA ASP A 51 -59.78 -32.02 -9.13
C ASP A 51 -59.11 -31.25 -7.98
N ALA A 52 -57.78 -31.17 -7.96
CA ALA A 52 -57.00 -30.45 -6.94
C ALA A 52 -56.59 -29.02 -7.35
N ALA A 53 -56.87 -28.61 -8.59
CA ALA A 53 -56.44 -27.31 -9.10
C ALA A 53 -57.31 -26.17 -8.55
N GLN A 54 -56.65 -25.11 -8.05
CA GLN A 54 -57.30 -23.92 -7.53
C GLN A 54 -57.25 -22.79 -8.56
N VAL A 55 -58.38 -22.17 -8.87
CA VAL A 55 -58.45 -21.01 -9.77
C VAL A 55 -58.22 -19.73 -8.96
N LEU A 56 -57.18 -18.98 -9.29
CA LEU A 56 -56.81 -17.70 -8.68
C LEU A 56 -57.02 -16.58 -9.70
N SER A 57 -57.72 -15.52 -9.32
CA SER A 57 -58.01 -14.37 -10.19
C SER A 57 -57.25 -13.14 -9.73
N PHE A 58 -56.54 -12.49 -10.66
CA PHE A 58 -55.73 -11.30 -10.40
C PHE A 58 -56.13 -10.15 -11.34
N GLY A 59 -56.14 -8.93 -10.81
CA GLY A 59 -56.32 -7.68 -11.55
C GLY A 59 -55.01 -7.19 -12.20
N PHE A 60 -55.12 -6.16 -13.04
CA PHE A 60 -53.94 -5.57 -13.67
C PHE A 60 -53.01 -4.96 -12.62
N GLY A 61 -51.74 -5.35 -12.62
CA GLY A 61 -50.73 -4.84 -11.70
C GLY A 61 -50.61 -5.60 -10.38
N ASP A 62 -51.49 -6.58 -10.12
CA ASP A 62 -51.42 -7.38 -8.91
C ASP A 62 -50.18 -8.28 -8.91
N THR A 63 -49.46 -8.29 -7.79
CA THR A 63 -48.30 -9.16 -7.60
C THR A 63 -48.81 -10.58 -7.26
N VAL A 64 -48.37 -11.55 -8.06
CA VAL A 64 -48.73 -12.97 -7.92
C VAL A 64 -47.78 -13.68 -6.95
N CYS A 65 -46.48 -13.38 -7.03
CA CYS A 65 -45.47 -13.83 -6.05
C CYS A 65 -44.20 -12.97 -6.13
N ASN A 66 -43.44 -12.95 -5.03
CA ASN A 66 -42.15 -12.26 -4.97
C ASN A 66 -40.96 -13.22 -5.03
N ALA A 67 -39.83 -12.73 -5.56
CA ALA A 67 -38.57 -13.46 -5.49
C ALA A 67 -38.18 -13.77 -4.02
N GLY A 68 -37.83 -15.03 -3.75
CA GLY A 68 -37.48 -15.54 -2.42
C GLY A 68 -38.61 -16.22 -1.64
N GLU A 69 -39.88 -16.03 -2.05
CA GLU A 69 -41.04 -16.71 -1.47
C GLU A 69 -41.08 -18.20 -1.85
N ALA A 70 -41.57 -19.04 -0.95
CA ALA A 70 -41.75 -20.47 -1.21
C ALA A 70 -42.88 -20.70 -2.23
N ALA A 71 -42.62 -21.49 -3.26
CA ALA A 71 -43.62 -21.82 -4.27
C ALA A 71 -44.54 -22.95 -3.74
N PRO A 72 -45.85 -22.71 -3.53
CA PRO A 72 -46.76 -23.72 -2.98
C PRO A 72 -47.12 -24.83 -3.98
N GLY A 73 -46.82 -24.64 -5.26
CA GLY A 73 -47.19 -25.56 -6.33
C GLY A 73 -46.87 -25.02 -7.72
N LEU A 74 -47.35 -25.71 -8.75
CA LEU A 74 -47.23 -25.30 -10.14
C LEU A 74 -48.31 -24.27 -10.49
N PHE A 75 -47.94 -23.18 -11.17
CA PHE A 75 -48.90 -22.19 -11.68
C PHE A 75 -49.00 -22.26 -13.20
N ILE A 76 -50.23 -22.25 -13.72
CA ILE A 76 -50.56 -22.33 -15.14
C ILE A 76 -51.46 -21.15 -15.50
N VAL A 77 -51.16 -20.43 -16.57
CA VAL A 77 -52.01 -19.33 -17.03
C VAL A 77 -53.24 -19.89 -17.75
N LYS A 78 -54.43 -19.72 -17.16
CA LYS A 78 -55.69 -20.19 -17.74
C LYS A 78 -56.28 -19.16 -18.72
N SER A 79 -56.22 -17.88 -18.37
CA SER A 79 -56.60 -16.77 -19.26
C SER A 79 -55.86 -15.50 -18.87
N GLY A 80 -55.53 -14.64 -19.84
CA GLY A 80 -54.76 -13.42 -19.61
C GLY A 80 -53.24 -13.62 -19.74
N SER A 81 -52.46 -12.83 -19.00
CA SER A 81 -51.00 -12.93 -19.02
C SER A 81 -50.35 -12.42 -17.74
N VAL A 82 -49.19 -12.98 -17.41
CA VAL A 82 -48.36 -12.53 -16.28
C VAL A 82 -46.97 -12.15 -16.75
N ARG A 83 -46.38 -11.11 -16.18
CA ARG A 83 -45.03 -10.66 -16.45
C ARG A 83 -44.10 -11.10 -15.33
N VAL A 84 -43.04 -11.79 -15.72
CA VAL A 84 -41.95 -12.21 -14.82
C VAL A 84 -40.86 -11.14 -14.87
N PHE A 85 -40.30 -10.75 -13.73
CA PHE A 85 -39.26 -9.73 -13.63
C PHE A 85 -38.31 -9.96 -12.43
N ASN A 86 -37.10 -9.42 -12.54
CA ASN A 86 -36.10 -9.37 -11.46
C ASN A 86 -35.77 -7.92 -11.12
N GLU A 87 -35.42 -7.65 -9.87
CA GLU A 87 -34.85 -6.36 -9.46
C GLU A 87 -33.33 -6.47 -9.36
N GLU A 88 -32.63 -5.70 -10.19
CA GLU A 88 -31.17 -5.50 -10.07
C GLU A 88 -30.91 -4.00 -9.95
N HIS A 89 -30.17 -3.57 -8.93
CA HIS A 89 -29.80 -2.17 -8.68
C HIS A 89 -31.00 -1.19 -8.65
N GLY A 90 -32.15 -1.64 -8.13
CA GLY A 90 -33.37 -0.83 -8.02
C GLY A 90 -34.15 -0.63 -9.33
N LYS A 91 -33.83 -1.38 -10.39
CA LYS A 91 -34.57 -1.37 -11.67
C LYS A 91 -35.21 -2.73 -11.96
N GLU A 92 -36.49 -2.73 -12.31
CA GLU A 92 -37.22 -3.94 -12.74
C GLU A 92 -36.78 -4.36 -14.16
N ILE A 93 -36.11 -5.50 -14.29
CA ILE A 93 -35.72 -6.11 -15.56
C ILE A 93 -36.74 -7.20 -15.91
N SER A 94 -37.44 -7.05 -17.04
CA SER A 94 -38.45 -8.04 -17.46
C SER A 94 -37.81 -9.32 -18.00
N MET A 95 -38.20 -10.44 -17.41
CA MET A 95 -37.77 -11.79 -17.80
C MET A 95 -38.66 -12.41 -18.87
N GLY A 96 -39.84 -11.85 -19.13
CA GLY A 96 -40.76 -12.25 -20.19
C GLY A 96 -42.21 -12.27 -19.71
N VAL A 97 -43.15 -12.34 -20.66
CA VAL A 97 -44.58 -12.46 -20.38
C VAL A 97 -45.01 -13.92 -20.61
N ARG A 98 -45.73 -14.50 -19.67
CA ARG A 98 -46.37 -15.82 -19.79
C ARG A 98 -47.81 -15.67 -20.25
N LYS A 99 -48.17 -16.38 -21.31
CA LYS A 99 -49.52 -16.36 -21.91
C LYS A 99 -50.29 -17.63 -21.56
N THR A 100 -51.58 -17.68 -21.93
CA THR A 100 -52.44 -18.85 -21.73
C THR A 100 -51.77 -20.16 -22.13
N GLY A 101 -51.80 -21.16 -21.25
CA GLY A 101 -51.19 -22.47 -21.43
C GLY A 101 -49.72 -22.56 -20.97
N GLU A 102 -49.06 -21.44 -20.70
CA GLU A 102 -47.69 -21.42 -20.19
C GLU A 102 -47.65 -21.50 -18.65
N VAL A 103 -46.54 -22.03 -18.14
CA VAL A 103 -46.36 -22.31 -16.71
C VAL A 103 -45.22 -21.52 -16.08
N PHE A 104 -45.27 -21.35 -14.77
CA PHE A 104 -44.14 -20.90 -13.95
C PHE A 104 -44.12 -21.64 -12.60
N ALA A 105 -42.96 -21.63 -11.93
CA ALA A 105 -42.67 -22.50 -10.79
C ALA A 105 -42.73 -24.01 -11.12
N ASP A 106 -42.36 -24.37 -12.34
CA ASP A 106 -42.18 -25.75 -12.84
C ASP A 106 -41.20 -26.58 -11.98
N LEU A 107 -40.18 -25.94 -11.40
CA LEU A 107 -39.26 -26.55 -10.44
C LEU A 107 -39.95 -27.11 -9.18
N ALA A 108 -41.13 -26.60 -8.81
CA ALA A 108 -41.92 -27.10 -7.67
C ALA A 108 -42.45 -28.53 -7.88
N LEU A 109 -42.48 -29.02 -9.12
CA LEU A 109 -42.84 -30.41 -9.45
C LEU A 109 -41.77 -31.42 -9.04
N LEU A 110 -40.52 -30.99 -8.88
CA LEU A 110 -39.37 -31.87 -8.65
C LEU A 110 -38.77 -31.75 -7.25
N ARG A 111 -38.86 -30.57 -6.62
CA ARG A 111 -38.27 -30.29 -5.30
C ARG A 111 -38.86 -29.05 -4.65
N GLU A 112 -38.47 -28.80 -3.40
CA GLU A 112 -38.73 -27.51 -2.75
C GLU A 112 -38.10 -26.38 -3.56
N TYR A 113 -38.93 -25.43 -3.95
CA TYR A 113 -38.56 -24.32 -4.80
C TYR A 113 -39.00 -23.01 -4.17
N ARG A 114 -38.10 -22.03 -4.19
CA ARG A 114 -38.42 -20.63 -3.89
C ARG A 114 -38.32 -19.85 -5.19
N HIS A 115 -39.27 -18.96 -5.42
CA HIS A 115 -39.33 -18.17 -6.65
C HIS A 115 -38.01 -17.40 -6.85
N GLU A 116 -37.34 -17.61 -7.99
CA GLU A 116 -36.12 -16.86 -8.34
C GLU A 116 -36.43 -15.46 -8.89
N SER A 117 -37.68 -15.24 -9.32
CA SER A 117 -38.16 -14.01 -9.95
C SER A 117 -39.55 -13.66 -9.44
N SER A 118 -39.85 -12.37 -9.38
CA SER A 118 -41.18 -11.86 -9.03
C SER A 118 -42.10 -11.92 -10.25
N VAL A 119 -43.40 -12.11 -10.01
CA VAL A 119 -44.43 -12.25 -11.06
C VAL A 119 -45.58 -11.30 -10.80
N ARG A 120 -46.00 -10.54 -11.81
CA ARG A 120 -47.10 -9.57 -11.73
C ARG A 120 -48.10 -9.76 -12.88
N ALA A 121 -49.38 -9.67 -12.60
CA ALA A 121 -50.43 -9.77 -13.61
C ALA A 121 -50.38 -8.58 -14.59
N SER A 122 -50.37 -8.87 -15.89
CA SER A 122 -50.29 -7.86 -16.97
C SER A 122 -51.67 -7.47 -17.53
N GLY A 123 -52.74 -7.96 -16.93
CA GLY A 123 -54.14 -7.76 -17.29
C GLY A 123 -55.05 -8.48 -16.28
N LYS A 124 -56.35 -8.55 -16.56
CA LYS A 124 -57.25 -9.43 -15.80
C LYS A 124 -56.88 -10.88 -16.13
N THR A 125 -56.26 -11.58 -15.20
CA THR A 125 -55.62 -12.88 -15.43
C THR A 125 -56.14 -13.93 -14.46
N GLU A 126 -56.55 -15.08 -14.99
CA GLU A 126 -56.86 -16.28 -14.19
C GLU A 126 -55.69 -17.26 -14.27
N LEU A 127 -55.22 -17.70 -13.09
CA LEU A 127 -54.20 -18.72 -12.93
C LEU A 127 -54.80 -19.98 -12.32
N LEU A 128 -54.32 -21.14 -12.74
CA LEU A 128 -54.56 -22.42 -12.09
C LEU A 128 -53.32 -22.75 -11.25
N MET A 129 -53.52 -22.90 -9.94
CA MET A 129 -52.48 -23.35 -9.02
C MET A 129 -52.73 -24.82 -8.66
N ILE A 130 -51.77 -25.68 -8.97
CA ILE A 130 -51.80 -27.10 -8.62
C ILE A 130 -50.87 -27.30 -7.41
N PRO A 131 -51.42 -27.65 -6.22
CA PRO A 131 -50.62 -27.82 -5.02
C PRO A 131 -49.56 -28.91 -5.15
N ARG A 132 -48.36 -28.65 -4.63
CA ARG A 132 -47.28 -29.64 -4.69
C ARG A 132 -47.63 -30.96 -4.02
N SER A 133 -48.38 -30.92 -2.91
CA SER A 133 -48.83 -32.11 -2.18
C SER A 133 -49.59 -33.11 -3.05
N VAL A 134 -50.14 -32.66 -4.18
CA VAL A 134 -50.86 -33.50 -5.15
C VAL A 134 -50.02 -33.76 -6.40
N SER A 135 -49.27 -32.77 -6.90
CA SER A 135 -48.47 -32.95 -8.13
C SER A 135 -47.21 -33.78 -7.94
N GLU A 136 -46.54 -33.69 -6.79
CA GLU A 136 -45.30 -34.44 -6.52
C GLU A 136 -45.51 -35.97 -6.50
N PRO A 137 -46.54 -36.52 -5.81
CA PRO A 137 -46.82 -37.95 -5.86
C PRO A 137 -47.18 -38.45 -7.26
N VAL A 138 -47.90 -37.65 -8.05
CA VAL A 138 -48.30 -37.98 -9.43
C VAL A 138 -47.08 -38.05 -10.35
N VAL A 139 -46.16 -37.07 -10.24
CA VAL A 139 -44.92 -37.05 -11.04
C VAL A 139 -43.93 -38.13 -10.58
N ALA A 140 -43.80 -38.36 -9.27
CA ALA A 140 -42.90 -39.38 -8.72
C ALA A 140 -43.39 -40.82 -9.02
N GLY A 141 -44.71 -41.02 -9.13
CA GLY A 141 -45.32 -42.33 -9.43
C GLY A 141 -45.21 -42.76 -10.90
N ASN A 142 -44.85 -41.84 -11.81
CA ASN A 142 -44.74 -42.10 -13.25
C ASN A 142 -43.29 -41.83 -13.73
N PRO A 143 -42.45 -42.87 -13.89
CA PRO A 143 -41.04 -42.72 -14.26
C PRO A 143 -40.81 -42.03 -15.61
N ALA A 144 -41.74 -42.21 -16.56
CA ALA A 144 -41.66 -41.57 -17.88
C ALA A 144 -41.97 -40.07 -17.78
N ALA A 145 -42.98 -39.69 -16.99
CA ALA A 145 -43.29 -38.29 -16.71
C ALA A 145 -42.17 -37.60 -15.93
N LEU A 146 -41.60 -38.26 -14.91
CA LEU A 146 -40.46 -37.72 -14.13
C LEU A 146 -39.25 -37.45 -15.02
N ALA A 147 -38.90 -38.37 -15.93
CA ALA A 147 -37.79 -38.21 -16.86
C ALA A 147 -38.04 -37.05 -17.85
N PHE A 148 -39.25 -36.96 -18.40
CA PHE A 148 -39.64 -35.89 -19.32
C PHE A 148 -39.63 -34.52 -18.62
N ILE A 149 -40.27 -34.40 -17.46
CA ILE A 149 -40.36 -33.15 -16.69
C ILE A 149 -38.97 -32.71 -16.21
N THR A 150 -38.11 -33.64 -15.78
CA THR A 150 -36.71 -33.32 -15.42
C THR A 150 -35.94 -32.75 -16.60
N SER A 151 -36.12 -33.32 -17.80
CA SER A 151 -35.50 -32.82 -19.02
C SER A 151 -36.07 -31.45 -19.43
N TYR A 152 -37.39 -31.29 -19.38
CA TYR A 152 -38.09 -30.05 -19.71
C TYR A 152 -37.67 -28.88 -18.79
N VAL A 153 -37.63 -29.11 -17.47
CA VAL A 153 -37.18 -28.11 -16.49
C VAL A 153 -35.69 -27.78 -16.65
N ALA A 154 -34.86 -28.77 -16.98
CA ALA A 154 -33.44 -28.53 -17.26
C ALA A 154 -33.22 -27.65 -18.51
N ILE A 155 -34.00 -27.86 -19.56
CA ILE A 155 -33.98 -27.08 -20.81
C ILE A 155 -34.52 -25.67 -20.58
N SER A 156 -35.65 -25.53 -19.87
CA SER A 156 -36.25 -24.23 -19.50
C SER A 156 -35.29 -23.36 -18.66
N SER A 157 -34.63 -23.98 -17.67
CA SER A 157 -33.62 -23.30 -16.82
C SER A 157 -32.33 -22.96 -17.56
N ALA A 158 -31.86 -23.83 -18.47
CA ALA A 158 -30.64 -23.59 -19.26
C ALA A 158 -30.87 -22.56 -20.39
N GLY A 159 -32.02 -22.59 -21.06
CA GLY A 159 -32.35 -21.68 -22.16
C GLY A 159 -32.38 -20.22 -21.75
N GLY A 160 -32.89 -19.92 -20.54
CA GLY A 160 -32.87 -18.55 -19.99
C GLY A 160 -31.46 -18.03 -19.65
N PHE A 161 -30.49 -18.92 -19.41
CA PHE A 161 -29.10 -18.55 -19.13
C PHE A 161 -28.27 -18.42 -20.41
N VAL A 162 -28.44 -19.35 -21.36
CA VAL A 162 -27.77 -19.30 -22.68
C VAL A 162 -28.25 -18.09 -23.50
N ALA A 163 -29.55 -17.79 -23.48
CA ALA A 163 -30.09 -16.60 -24.16
C ALA A 163 -29.58 -15.28 -23.55
N ARG A 164 -29.28 -15.26 -22.24
CA ARG A 164 -28.68 -14.11 -21.52
C ARG A 164 -27.19 -13.94 -21.83
N LEU A 165 -26.44 -15.04 -21.85
CA LEU A 165 -24.99 -15.05 -22.11
C LEU A 165 -24.62 -14.58 -23.52
N PHE A 166 -25.47 -14.87 -24.52
CA PHE A 166 -25.18 -14.60 -25.92
C PHE A 166 -26.09 -13.53 -26.57
N ASP A 167 -26.90 -12.83 -25.76
CA ASP A 167 -27.85 -11.79 -26.20
C ASP A 167 -28.68 -12.19 -27.44
N LEU A 168 -29.25 -13.39 -27.37
CA LEU A 168 -29.92 -14.04 -28.51
C LEU A 168 -31.39 -13.63 -28.66
N ARG A 169 -31.90 -12.75 -27.78
CA ARG A 169 -33.30 -12.33 -27.79
C ARG A 169 -33.61 -11.50 -29.04
N GLY A 170 -34.52 -12.02 -29.88
CA GLY A 170 -35.03 -11.35 -31.08
C GLY A 170 -34.29 -11.65 -32.40
N LYS A 171 -33.29 -12.54 -32.38
CA LYS A 171 -32.46 -12.87 -33.57
C LYS A 171 -32.55 -14.34 -34.03
N LEU A 172 -33.22 -15.19 -33.28
CA LEU A 172 -33.45 -16.62 -33.57
C LEU A 172 -34.94 -16.92 -33.44
N ASP A 173 -35.46 -17.80 -34.29
CA ASP A 173 -36.82 -18.31 -34.18
C ASP A 173 -36.94 -19.25 -32.96
N LYS A 174 -38.15 -19.41 -32.42
CA LYS A 174 -38.42 -20.17 -31.18
C LYS A 174 -37.97 -21.64 -31.30
N GLN A 175 -38.19 -22.26 -32.46
CA GLN A 175 -37.73 -23.63 -32.74
C GLN A 175 -36.21 -23.77 -32.81
N GLU A 176 -35.51 -22.82 -33.44
CA GLU A 176 -34.04 -22.86 -33.57
C GLU A 176 -33.34 -22.65 -32.22
N LEU A 177 -33.89 -21.78 -31.36
CA LEU A 177 -33.37 -21.56 -30.01
C LEU A 177 -33.58 -22.81 -29.14
N GLU A 178 -34.72 -23.48 -29.26
CA GLU A 178 -35.00 -24.73 -28.55
C GLU A 178 -34.06 -25.85 -28.98
N ASP A 179 -33.76 -25.98 -30.28
CA ASP A 179 -32.79 -26.96 -30.79
C ASP A 179 -31.35 -26.65 -30.35
N ALA A 180 -30.96 -25.36 -30.33
CA ALA A 180 -29.66 -24.94 -29.82
C ALA A 180 -29.52 -25.24 -28.31
N VAL A 181 -30.56 -25.01 -27.51
CA VAL A 181 -30.57 -25.30 -26.07
C VAL A 181 -30.58 -26.81 -25.79
N ARG A 182 -31.30 -27.61 -26.59
CA ARG A 182 -31.29 -29.08 -26.51
C ARG A 182 -29.91 -29.69 -26.77
N SER A 183 -29.05 -29.00 -27.52
CA SER A 183 -27.69 -29.45 -27.82
C SER A 183 -26.65 -29.17 -26.72
N VAL A 184 -27.00 -28.39 -25.68
CA VAL A 184 -26.09 -28.01 -24.59
C VAL A 184 -26.03 -29.11 -23.53
N GLY A 185 -24.86 -29.72 -23.36
CA GLY A 185 -24.61 -30.72 -22.33
C GLY A 185 -24.19 -30.12 -20.99
N VAL A 186 -24.28 -30.89 -19.90
CA VAL A 186 -23.75 -30.52 -18.58
C VAL A 186 -22.65 -31.50 -18.17
N LYS A 187 -21.45 -31.01 -17.84
CA LYS A 187 -20.30 -31.81 -17.39
C LYS A 187 -19.93 -31.44 -15.96
N ARG A 188 -19.71 -32.44 -15.10
CA ARG A 188 -19.22 -32.25 -13.72
C ARG A 188 -17.77 -32.69 -13.64
N VAL A 189 -16.92 -31.85 -13.03
CA VAL A 189 -15.48 -32.12 -12.88
C VAL A 189 -15.08 -31.85 -11.44
N ALA A 190 -14.39 -32.81 -10.82
CA ALA A 190 -13.90 -32.69 -9.44
C ALA A 190 -12.66 -31.79 -9.35
N ALA A 191 -12.45 -31.18 -8.19
CA ALA A 191 -11.27 -30.34 -7.92
C ALA A 191 -9.95 -31.06 -8.24
N GLY A 192 -9.01 -30.34 -8.85
CA GLY A 192 -7.68 -30.82 -9.24
C GLY A 192 -7.63 -31.59 -10.56
N ARG A 193 -8.76 -31.88 -11.21
CA ARG A 193 -8.80 -32.55 -12.52
C ARG A 193 -8.64 -31.55 -13.66
N GLU A 194 -7.86 -31.96 -14.67
CA GLU A 194 -7.72 -31.24 -15.93
C GLU A 194 -9.00 -31.42 -16.77
N ILE A 195 -9.57 -30.30 -17.20
CA ILE A 195 -10.79 -30.23 -18.02
C ILE A 195 -10.40 -30.23 -19.50
N LEU A 196 -9.36 -29.47 -19.83
CA LEU A 196 -8.84 -29.23 -21.16
C LEU A 196 -7.31 -29.22 -21.08
N LYS A 197 -6.67 -29.91 -22.01
CA LYS A 197 -5.21 -30.13 -22.00
C LYS A 197 -4.54 -29.22 -23.01
N GLN A 198 -3.43 -28.59 -22.60
CA GLN A 198 -2.55 -27.83 -23.48
C GLN A 198 -2.13 -28.66 -24.70
N ASP A 199 -2.13 -28.02 -25.87
CA ASP A 199 -1.79 -28.59 -27.19
C ASP A 199 -2.73 -29.74 -27.64
N GLY A 200 -3.85 -29.94 -26.95
CA GLY A 200 -4.87 -30.91 -27.32
C GLY A 200 -5.66 -30.49 -28.57
N ARG A 201 -5.69 -31.35 -29.60
CA ARG A 201 -6.48 -31.14 -30.84
C ARG A 201 -7.89 -31.72 -30.82
N GLU A 202 -8.19 -32.59 -29.87
CA GLU A 202 -9.40 -33.43 -29.90
C GLU A 202 -10.67 -32.73 -29.39
N ASP A 203 -10.53 -31.68 -28.56
CA ASP A 203 -11.68 -31.04 -27.91
C ASP A 203 -11.94 -29.61 -28.43
N ARG A 204 -12.94 -29.49 -29.32
CA ARG A 204 -13.36 -28.23 -29.97
C ARG A 204 -14.66 -27.64 -29.39
N ARG A 205 -15.00 -28.03 -28.18
CA ARG A 205 -16.22 -27.59 -27.49
C ARG A 205 -15.96 -26.29 -26.72
N LEU A 206 -16.99 -25.46 -26.60
CA LEU A 206 -16.95 -24.27 -25.76
C LEU A 206 -17.54 -24.60 -24.38
N TYR A 207 -16.85 -24.22 -23.32
CA TYR A 207 -17.26 -24.47 -21.95
C TYR A 207 -17.70 -23.17 -21.28
N VAL A 208 -18.77 -23.25 -20.49
CA VAL A 208 -19.24 -22.15 -19.63
C VAL A 208 -19.27 -22.63 -18.19
N VAL A 209 -18.65 -21.89 -17.28
CA VAL A 209 -18.64 -22.21 -15.86
C VAL A 209 -19.99 -21.85 -15.24
N ARG A 210 -20.76 -22.84 -14.80
CA ARG A 210 -22.04 -22.63 -14.12
C ARG A 210 -21.87 -22.52 -12.60
N GLN A 211 -20.90 -23.24 -12.04
CA GLN A 211 -20.58 -23.26 -10.61
C GLN A 211 -19.15 -23.74 -10.43
N GLY A 212 -18.42 -23.17 -9.45
CA GLY A 212 -17.01 -23.49 -9.17
C GLY A 212 -16.03 -22.54 -9.87
N THR A 213 -14.73 -22.83 -9.75
CA THR A 213 -13.62 -22.02 -10.27
C THR A 213 -12.67 -22.85 -11.11
N VAL A 214 -12.27 -22.31 -12.26
CA VAL A 214 -11.35 -22.97 -13.21
C VAL A 214 -10.10 -22.11 -13.41
N ARG A 215 -8.92 -22.70 -13.26
CA ARG A 215 -7.63 -22.03 -13.46
C ARG A 215 -7.07 -22.39 -14.84
N ILE A 216 -6.74 -21.38 -15.64
CA ILE A 216 -6.08 -21.53 -16.94
C ILE A 216 -4.57 -21.37 -16.76
N VAL A 217 -3.79 -22.39 -17.09
CA VAL A 217 -2.34 -22.43 -16.89
C VAL A 217 -1.66 -22.93 -18.15
N ARG A 218 -0.57 -22.27 -18.55
CA ARG A 218 0.33 -22.78 -19.60
C ARG A 218 1.62 -23.26 -18.97
N SER A 219 2.07 -24.47 -19.31
CA SER A 219 3.33 -25.02 -18.86
C SER A 219 4.34 -25.00 -20.01
N GLU A 220 5.48 -24.33 -19.80
CA GLU A 220 6.60 -24.31 -20.74
C GLU A 220 7.94 -24.39 -19.98
N GLU A 221 8.88 -25.19 -20.48
CA GLU A 221 10.25 -25.33 -19.94
C GLU A 221 10.31 -25.57 -18.40
N GLY A 222 9.33 -26.29 -17.84
CA GLY A 222 9.27 -26.61 -16.41
C GLY A 222 8.76 -25.46 -15.51
N SER A 223 8.23 -24.37 -16.09
CA SER A 223 7.58 -23.28 -15.36
C SER A 223 6.10 -23.18 -15.71
N GLU A 224 5.25 -23.07 -14.69
CA GLU A 224 3.81 -22.83 -14.86
C GLU A 224 3.50 -21.33 -14.92
N PHE A 225 2.83 -20.91 -15.99
CA PHE A 225 2.35 -19.54 -16.19
C PHE A 225 0.83 -19.50 -16.01
N PRO A 226 0.30 -19.01 -14.87
CA PRO A 226 -1.13 -18.83 -14.70
C PRO A 226 -1.61 -17.68 -15.57
N LEU A 227 -2.58 -17.94 -16.45
CA LEU A 227 -3.12 -16.95 -17.39
C LEU A 227 -4.40 -16.30 -16.87
N ALA A 228 -5.28 -17.07 -16.24
CA ALA A 228 -6.55 -16.57 -15.69
C ALA A 228 -7.15 -17.53 -14.65
N THR A 229 -7.98 -16.99 -13.76
CA THR A 229 -8.91 -17.78 -12.93
C THR A 229 -10.33 -17.38 -13.30
N LEU A 230 -11.13 -18.34 -13.73
CA LEU A 230 -12.48 -18.18 -14.28
C LEU A 230 -13.53 -18.57 -13.24
N GLY A 231 -14.55 -17.73 -13.09
CA GLY A 231 -15.65 -17.90 -12.15
C GLY A 231 -17.00 -18.20 -12.83
N GLN A 232 -18.08 -18.16 -12.07
CA GLN A 232 -19.44 -18.40 -12.60
C GLN A 232 -19.80 -17.39 -13.70
N GLY A 233 -20.22 -17.89 -14.86
CA GLY A 233 -20.55 -17.10 -16.05
C GLY A 233 -19.41 -16.95 -17.05
N ASP A 234 -18.18 -17.31 -16.68
CA ASP A 234 -17.05 -17.24 -17.60
C ASP A 234 -17.02 -18.40 -18.60
N ILE A 235 -16.43 -18.12 -19.76
CA ILE A 235 -16.28 -19.07 -20.87
C ILE A 235 -14.80 -19.41 -21.10
N PHE A 236 -14.54 -20.63 -21.57
CA PHE A 236 -13.21 -21.06 -22.00
C PHE A 236 -13.28 -22.15 -23.09
N GLY A 237 -12.23 -22.26 -23.91
CA GLY A 237 -12.17 -23.16 -25.07
C GLY A 237 -12.53 -22.47 -26.40
N GLU A 238 -12.72 -21.16 -26.37
CA GLU A 238 -13.08 -20.29 -27.49
C GLU A 238 -12.07 -20.36 -28.64
N ARG A 239 -10.78 -20.51 -28.36
CA ARG A 239 -9.74 -20.55 -29.40
C ARG A 239 -9.85 -21.79 -30.30
N ALA A 240 -10.03 -22.96 -29.72
CA ALA A 240 -10.18 -24.20 -30.49
C ALA A 240 -11.49 -24.22 -31.29
N CYS A 241 -12.55 -23.59 -30.74
CA CYS A 241 -13.86 -23.53 -31.36
C CYS A 241 -13.95 -22.49 -32.49
N VAL A 242 -13.38 -21.29 -32.30
CA VAL A 242 -13.46 -20.16 -33.23
C VAL A 242 -12.38 -20.21 -34.30
N MET A 243 -11.13 -20.49 -33.93
CA MET A 243 -9.96 -20.42 -34.82
C MET A 243 -9.53 -21.78 -35.40
N ARG A 244 -10.14 -22.89 -34.94
CA ARG A 244 -9.74 -24.28 -35.27
C ARG A 244 -8.24 -24.57 -35.04
N GLN A 245 -7.67 -23.93 -34.02
CA GLN A 245 -6.28 -24.10 -33.60
C GLN A 245 -6.18 -24.93 -32.31
N GLU A 246 -4.96 -25.36 -31.99
CA GLU A 246 -4.64 -26.00 -30.71
C GLU A 246 -4.91 -25.09 -29.51
N GLN A 247 -5.22 -25.69 -28.37
CA GLN A 247 -5.38 -24.96 -27.12
C GLN A 247 -4.02 -24.57 -26.55
N LEU A 248 -3.85 -23.28 -26.25
CA LEU A 248 -2.58 -22.76 -25.75
C LEU A 248 -2.30 -23.07 -24.28
N ALA A 249 -3.31 -23.45 -23.50
CA ALA A 249 -3.22 -23.59 -22.05
C ALA A 249 -4.16 -24.67 -21.55
N SER A 250 -3.76 -25.33 -20.46
CA SER A 250 -4.58 -26.29 -19.74
C SER A 250 -5.59 -25.56 -18.86
N ALA A 251 -6.82 -26.07 -18.81
CA ALA A 251 -7.84 -25.63 -17.87
C ALA A 251 -8.00 -26.67 -16.75
N ILE A 252 -7.73 -26.28 -15.52
CA ILE A 252 -7.75 -27.16 -14.34
C ILE A 252 -8.85 -26.70 -13.38
N ALA A 253 -9.71 -27.62 -12.94
CA ALA A 253 -10.71 -27.31 -11.93
C ALA A 253 -10.02 -27.03 -10.58
N GLU A 254 -10.20 -25.84 -10.02
CA GLU A 254 -9.64 -25.50 -8.70
C GLU A 254 -10.58 -25.93 -7.56
N THR A 255 -11.89 -25.93 -7.84
CA THR A 255 -12.95 -26.46 -6.97
C THR A 255 -13.80 -27.48 -7.73
N ASP A 256 -14.83 -28.05 -7.12
CA ASP A 256 -15.79 -28.90 -7.85
C ASP A 256 -16.62 -28.03 -8.81
N VAL A 257 -16.44 -28.27 -10.11
CA VAL A 257 -16.98 -27.40 -11.16
C VAL A 257 -18.11 -28.10 -11.92
N ARG A 258 -19.19 -27.35 -12.16
CA ARG A 258 -20.23 -27.70 -13.14
C ARG A 258 -20.10 -26.82 -14.36
N LEU A 259 -19.95 -27.46 -15.52
CA LEU A 259 -19.76 -26.82 -16.82
C LEU A 259 -20.98 -27.04 -17.70
N LEU A 260 -21.37 -26.02 -18.45
CA LEU A 260 -22.16 -26.19 -19.66
C LEU A 260 -21.21 -26.44 -20.83
N VAL A 261 -21.51 -27.43 -21.64
CA VAL A 261 -20.71 -27.86 -22.78
C VAL A 261 -21.49 -27.58 -24.05
N ILE A 262 -21.00 -26.64 -24.85
CA ILE A 262 -21.64 -26.24 -26.10
C ILE A 262 -20.86 -26.89 -27.25
N PRO A 263 -21.51 -27.72 -28.09
CA PRO A 263 -20.87 -28.35 -29.25
C PRO A 263 -20.39 -27.33 -30.29
N GLU A 264 -19.30 -27.65 -31.01
CA GLU A 264 -18.72 -26.79 -32.06
C GLU A 264 -19.76 -26.35 -33.10
N LYS A 265 -20.62 -27.28 -33.55
CA LYS A 265 -21.67 -27.01 -34.54
C LYS A 265 -22.65 -25.93 -34.06
N THR A 266 -23.03 -25.98 -32.79
CA THR A 266 -23.94 -25.01 -32.18
C THR A 266 -23.28 -23.64 -32.05
N VAL A 267 -22.00 -23.60 -31.66
CA VAL A 267 -21.23 -22.34 -31.56
C VAL A 267 -21.05 -21.70 -32.94
N GLN A 268 -20.74 -22.49 -33.99
CA GLN A 268 -20.60 -21.98 -35.35
C GLN A 268 -21.91 -21.38 -35.87
N LEU A 269 -23.05 -22.04 -35.64
CA LEU A 269 -24.37 -21.52 -36.01
C LEU A 269 -24.70 -20.20 -35.31
N ILE A 270 -24.32 -20.06 -34.04
CA ILE A 270 -24.46 -18.82 -33.27
C ILE A 270 -23.53 -17.71 -33.82
N LEU A 271 -22.29 -18.04 -34.19
CA LEU A 271 -21.31 -17.07 -34.69
C LEU A 271 -21.55 -16.63 -36.13
N GLU A 272 -22.17 -17.45 -36.97
CA GLU A 272 -22.59 -17.06 -38.33
C GLU A 272 -23.68 -15.99 -38.31
N ARG A 273 -24.58 -16.03 -37.32
CA ARG A 273 -25.69 -15.07 -37.19
C ARG A 273 -25.41 -13.90 -36.27
N ASN A 274 -24.33 -13.93 -35.47
CA ASN A 274 -23.94 -12.84 -34.58
C ASN A 274 -22.44 -12.46 -34.75
N PRO A 275 -22.10 -11.61 -35.74
CA PRO A 275 -20.71 -11.23 -36.01
C PRO A 275 -20.06 -10.44 -34.86
N ARG A 276 -20.85 -9.69 -34.06
CA ARG A 276 -20.33 -9.00 -32.87
C ARG A 276 -19.82 -9.95 -31.80
N LEU A 277 -20.48 -11.10 -31.62
CA LEU A 277 -20.02 -12.10 -30.67
C LEU A 277 -18.67 -12.71 -31.11
N ARG A 278 -18.47 -12.88 -32.43
CA ARG A 278 -17.18 -13.32 -32.97
C ARG A 278 -16.08 -12.32 -32.63
N GLU A 279 -16.31 -11.03 -32.83
CA GLU A 279 -15.34 -9.98 -32.49
C GLU A 279 -14.97 -9.99 -30.99
N VAL A 280 -15.95 -10.14 -30.10
CA VAL A 280 -15.73 -10.22 -28.65
C VAL A 280 -14.90 -11.45 -28.26
N LEU A 281 -15.18 -12.61 -28.86
CA LEU A 281 -14.39 -13.82 -28.61
C LEU A 281 -12.96 -13.69 -29.16
N GLU A 282 -12.79 -13.10 -30.34
CA GLU A 282 -11.47 -12.83 -30.93
C GLU A 282 -10.65 -11.83 -30.11
N GLU A 283 -11.29 -10.80 -29.56
CA GLU A 283 -10.66 -9.84 -28.67
C GLU A 283 -10.21 -10.51 -27.37
N ARG A 284 -11.04 -11.37 -26.78
CA ARG A 284 -10.70 -12.13 -25.56
C ARG A 284 -9.52 -13.09 -25.80
N ILE A 285 -9.45 -13.74 -26.97
CA ILE A 285 -8.30 -14.56 -27.38
C ILE A 285 -7.02 -13.70 -27.45
N ARG A 286 -7.10 -12.48 -28.04
CA ARG A 286 -5.96 -11.56 -28.11
C ARG A 286 -5.49 -11.07 -26.73
N VAL A 287 -6.40 -10.85 -25.79
CA VAL A 287 -6.08 -10.44 -24.41
C VAL A 287 -5.28 -11.52 -23.69
N LEU A 288 -5.70 -12.79 -23.80
CA LEU A 288 -4.98 -13.94 -23.22
C LEU A 288 -3.57 -14.11 -23.83
N ASP A 289 -3.41 -13.90 -25.14
CA ASP A 289 -2.10 -13.94 -25.82
C ASP A 289 -1.16 -12.82 -25.34
N ARG A 290 -1.69 -11.62 -25.09
CA ARG A 290 -0.94 -10.49 -24.52
C ARG A 290 -0.47 -10.77 -23.09
N GLU A 291 -1.33 -11.33 -22.25
CA GLU A 291 -0.98 -11.66 -20.86
C GLU A 291 0.09 -12.76 -20.79
N LEU A 292 0.04 -13.76 -21.67
CA LEU A 292 1.12 -14.73 -21.79
C LEU A 292 2.47 -14.07 -22.17
N HIS A 293 2.47 -13.17 -23.15
CA HIS A 293 3.67 -12.42 -23.52
C HIS A 293 4.21 -11.57 -22.36
N ARG A 294 3.31 -10.98 -21.56
CA ARG A 294 3.67 -10.23 -20.35
C ARG A 294 4.35 -11.12 -19.31
N GLN A 295 3.77 -12.27 -18.99
CA GLN A 295 4.32 -13.22 -18.02
C GLN A 295 5.70 -13.77 -18.47
N LYS A 296 5.88 -14.05 -19.77
CA LYS A 296 7.19 -14.43 -20.34
C LYS A 296 8.24 -13.34 -20.20
N LYS A 297 7.91 -12.09 -20.56
CA LYS A 297 8.80 -10.94 -20.35
C LYS A 297 9.17 -10.75 -18.87
N LEU A 298 8.22 -10.93 -17.95
CA LEU A 298 8.47 -10.83 -16.50
C LEU A 298 9.39 -11.95 -15.98
N ALA A 299 9.26 -13.18 -16.50
CA ALA A 299 10.14 -14.29 -16.17
C ALA A 299 11.56 -14.09 -16.72
N GLU A 300 11.71 -13.52 -17.91
CA GLU A 300 13.02 -13.11 -18.46
C GLU A 300 13.67 -11.98 -17.65
N ARG A 301 12.88 -11.00 -17.19
CA ARG A 301 13.34 -9.89 -16.34
C ARG A 301 13.95 -10.36 -15.01
N ARG A 302 13.45 -11.46 -14.43
CA ARG A 302 14.01 -12.03 -13.19
C ARG A 302 15.42 -12.64 -13.35
N LYS A 303 15.91 -12.84 -14.58
CA LYS A 303 17.18 -13.54 -14.84
C LYS A 303 18.40 -12.64 -15.08
N ARG A 304 18.30 -11.31 -15.07
CA ARG A 304 19.45 -10.43 -15.41
C ARG A 304 19.67 -9.30 -14.39
N PRO A 305 20.67 -9.40 -13.50
CA PRO A 305 21.15 -8.25 -12.75
C PRO A 305 22.35 -7.64 -13.49
N VAL A 306 22.11 -6.62 -14.30
CA VAL A 306 23.21 -5.77 -14.81
C VAL A 306 22.84 -4.32 -14.55
N LEU A 307 23.37 -3.77 -13.46
CA LEU A 307 23.19 -2.37 -13.04
C LEU A 307 24.05 -1.39 -13.85
N LEU A 308 25.01 -1.87 -14.65
CA LEU A 308 25.98 -1.07 -15.42
C LEU A 308 26.25 -1.74 -16.77
N ASP A 309 26.11 -1.01 -17.89
CA ASP A 309 26.53 -1.53 -19.20
C ASP A 309 28.06 -1.61 -19.28
N LEU A 310 28.58 -2.84 -19.26
CA LEU A 310 29.99 -3.19 -19.40
C LEU A 310 30.29 -3.93 -20.71
N ALA A 311 29.26 -4.27 -21.50
CA ALA A 311 29.39 -5.16 -22.66
C ALA A 311 29.58 -4.39 -23.97
N SER A 312 28.98 -3.19 -24.07
CA SER A 312 29.02 -2.39 -25.30
C SER A 312 30.40 -1.76 -25.54
N ARG A 313 31.07 -2.12 -26.65
CA ARG A 313 32.30 -1.49 -27.13
C ARG A 313 31.98 -0.63 -28.35
N PRO A 314 32.34 0.67 -28.38
CA PRO A 314 32.10 1.52 -29.53
C PRO A 314 33.03 1.18 -30.70
N GLU A 315 32.49 1.07 -31.91
CA GLU A 315 33.25 1.02 -33.16
C GLU A 315 33.61 2.44 -33.65
N LEU A 316 34.47 2.56 -34.68
CA LEU A 316 34.97 3.85 -35.18
C LEU A 316 33.81 4.70 -35.74
N GLY A 317 33.50 5.83 -35.07
CA GLY A 317 32.41 6.75 -35.46
C GLY A 317 31.15 6.70 -34.58
N GLU A 318 31.11 5.86 -33.55
CA GLU A 318 29.93 5.71 -32.66
C GLU A 318 30.02 6.58 -31.39
N LYS A 319 28.97 7.35 -31.08
CA LYS A 319 28.85 8.08 -29.81
C LYS A 319 28.17 7.18 -28.79
N LEU A 320 28.91 6.72 -27.78
CA LEU A 320 28.41 5.84 -26.72
C LEU A 320 28.97 6.23 -25.35
N ILE A 321 28.10 6.39 -24.36
CA ILE A 321 28.50 6.61 -22.97
C ILE A 321 28.98 5.29 -22.37
N ARG A 322 30.25 5.23 -21.95
CA ARG A 322 30.82 4.07 -21.26
C ARG A 322 30.33 4.03 -19.80
N ARG A 323 29.88 2.87 -19.33
CA ARG A 323 29.39 2.62 -17.95
C ARG A 323 28.14 3.42 -17.56
N PHE A 324 27.13 3.45 -18.43
CA PHE A 324 25.83 4.01 -18.07
C PHE A 324 25.16 3.16 -16.98
N ALA A 325 24.54 3.81 -15.98
CA ALA A 325 23.91 3.14 -14.85
C ALA A 325 22.41 2.98 -15.08
N LEU A 326 21.90 1.75 -14.94
CA LEU A 326 20.47 1.48 -15.04
C LEU A 326 19.81 1.71 -13.67
N VAL A 327 18.68 2.41 -13.68
CA VAL A 327 17.78 2.51 -12.53
C VAL A 327 16.47 1.83 -12.92
N GLU A 328 16.12 0.77 -12.19
CA GLU A 328 14.89 0.02 -12.43
C GLU A 328 13.69 0.77 -11.85
N GLN A 329 12.58 0.75 -12.58
CA GLN A 329 11.31 1.31 -12.10
C GLN A 329 10.71 0.42 -10.99
N ALA A 330 10.23 1.02 -9.90
CA ALA A 330 9.58 0.28 -8.83
C ALA A 330 8.12 -0.07 -9.18
N GLU A 331 7.43 0.86 -9.84
CA GLU A 331 6.07 0.71 -10.36
C GLU A 331 6.02 1.06 -11.86
N GLU A 332 4.98 0.63 -12.59
CA GLU A 332 4.83 0.93 -14.03
C GLU A 332 4.77 2.44 -14.30
N MET A 333 4.23 3.22 -13.35
CA MET A 333 4.10 4.68 -13.46
C MET A 333 5.41 5.43 -13.29
N ASP A 334 6.48 4.76 -12.84
CA ASP A 334 7.77 5.39 -12.48
C ASP A 334 8.74 5.52 -13.65
N CYS A 335 8.37 5.06 -14.85
CA CYS A 335 9.28 5.00 -16.00
C CYS A 335 9.99 6.34 -16.25
N GLY A 336 9.26 7.46 -16.20
CA GLY A 336 9.81 8.81 -16.35
C GLY A 336 10.77 9.21 -15.22
N ALA A 337 10.37 9.00 -13.96
CA ALA A 337 11.21 9.33 -12.80
C ALA A 337 12.48 8.47 -12.75
N ALA A 338 12.39 7.20 -13.15
CA ALA A 338 13.53 6.30 -13.29
C ALA A 338 14.48 6.73 -14.42
N CYS A 339 13.94 7.20 -15.56
CA CYS A 339 14.75 7.81 -16.62
C CYS A 339 15.51 9.04 -16.13
N LEU A 340 14.83 9.94 -15.41
CA LEU A 340 15.47 11.12 -14.82
C LEU A 340 16.54 10.72 -13.78
N ALA A 341 16.30 9.66 -13.01
CA ALA A 341 17.27 9.11 -12.07
C ALA A 341 18.54 8.58 -12.75
N MET A 342 18.40 7.93 -13.91
CA MET A 342 19.54 7.48 -14.71
C MET A 342 20.39 8.66 -15.21
N ILE A 343 19.74 9.73 -15.68
CA ILE A 343 20.43 10.97 -16.10
C ILE A 343 21.12 11.64 -14.91
N CYS A 344 20.44 11.82 -13.78
CA CYS A 344 21.02 12.37 -12.56
C CYS A 344 22.28 11.59 -12.13
N ARG A 345 22.21 10.25 -12.16
CA ARG A 345 23.33 9.38 -11.80
C ARG A 345 24.49 9.46 -12.78
N HIS A 346 24.22 9.68 -14.06
CA HIS A 346 25.25 9.92 -15.07
C HIS A 346 26.03 11.22 -14.80
N TYR A 347 25.32 12.29 -14.44
CA TYR A 347 25.93 13.58 -14.08
C TYR A 347 26.41 13.67 -12.62
N GLY A 348 26.34 12.57 -11.86
CA GLY A 348 26.87 12.50 -10.49
C GLY A 348 25.99 13.14 -9.41
N ILE A 349 24.70 13.35 -9.69
CA ILE A 349 23.74 13.91 -8.72
C ILE A 349 23.12 12.76 -7.90
N PRO A 350 23.37 12.67 -6.58
CA PRO A 350 22.82 11.61 -5.75
C PRO A 350 21.37 11.91 -5.38
N MET A 351 20.42 11.48 -6.21
CA MET A 351 18.98 11.58 -5.94
C MET A 351 18.33 10.21 -5.86
N THR A 352 17.46 10.01 -4.86
CA THR A 352 16.69 8.78 -4.72
C THR A 352 15.51 8.78 -5.69
N LEU A 353 15.09 7.59 -6.15
CA LEU A 353 13.92 7.46 -7.04
C LEU A 353 12.66 8.04 -6.40
N GLY A 354 12.48 7.87 -5.08
CA GLY A 354 11.34 8.43 -4.35
C GLY A 354 11.29 9.96 -4.40
N LYS A 355 12.44 10.63 -4.28
CA LYS A 355 12.49 12.09 -4.38
C LYS A 355 12.22 12.58 -5.81
N LEU A 356 12.72 11.87 -6.81
CA LEU A 356 12.46 12.19 -8.22
C LEU A 356 11.00 11.91 -8.61
N ARG A 357 10.36 10.91 -8.02
CA ARG A 357 8.90 10.69 -8.16
C ARG A 357 8.10 11.87 -7.62
N GLU A 358 8.52 12.41 -6.48
CA GLU A 358 7.87 13.60 -5.89
C GLU A 358 8.09 14.84 -6.75
N LEU A 359 9.33 15.09 -7.20
CA LEU A 359 9.67 16.25 -8.04
C LEU A 359 9.00 16.20 -9.41
N ALA A 360 8.94 15.02 -10.03
CA ALA A 360 8.27 14.81 -11.32
C ALA A 360 6.74 14.66 -11.19
N ASN A 361 6.20 14.79 -9.97
CA ASN A 361 4.76 14.71 -9.67
C ASN A 361 4.10 13.45 -10.26
N VAL A 362 4.73 12.28 -10.08
CA VAL A 362 4.25 11.01 -10.66
C VAL A 362 2.87 10.66 -10.11
N THR A 363 1.85 10.68 -10.97
CA THR A 363 0.47 10.33 -10.62
C THR A 363 0.17 8.86 -10.95
N THR A 364 -1.08 8.43 -10.71
CA THR A 364 -1.58 7.12 -11.19
C THR A 364 -1.63 7.01 -12.72
N GLN A 365 -1.44 8.11 -13.46
CA GLN A 365 -1.31 8.14 -14.93
C GLN A 365 0.15 8.32 -15.41
N GLY A 366 1.11 8.49 -14.50
CA GLY A 366 2.54 8.57 -14.78
C GLY A 366 3.07 9.99 -14.68
N ALA A 367 4.26 10.22 -15.22
CA ALA A 367 4.85 11.55 -15.38
C ALA A 367 4.63 12.07 -16.81
N THR A 368 4.36 13.36 -16.94
CA THR A 368 4.31 14.02 -18.26
C THR A 368 5.71 14.43 -18.68
N LEU A 369 5.96 14.62 -19.98
CA LEU A 369 7.23 15.15 -20.48
C LEU A 369 7.57 16.50 -19.87
N ASP A 370 6.55 17.34 -19.68
CA ASP A 370 6.68 18.65 -19.09
C ASP A 370 6.99 18.59 -17.58
N SER A 371 6.36 17.69 -16.82
CA SER A 371 6.71 17.50 -15.40
C SER A 371 8.14 16.96 -15.23
N LEU A 372 8.61 16.12 -16.15
CA LEU A 372 10.01 15.67 -16.19
C LEU A 372 10.98 16.79 -16.57
N ALA A 373 10.61 17.66 -17.50
CA ALA A 373 11.38 18.83 -17.89
C ALA A 373 11.57 19.79 -16.70
N ARG A 374 10.46 20.16 -16.03
CA ARG A 374 10.48 21.00 -14.83
C ARG A 374 11.23 20.37 -13.67
N ALA A 375 11.08 19.06 -13.46
CA ALA A 375 11.87 18.34 -12.47
C ALA A 375 13.37 18.42 -12.79
N GLY A 376 13.76 18.28 -14.07
CA GLY A 376 15.14 18.51 -14.51
C GLY A 376 15.63 19.94 -14.24
N GLU A 377 14.80 20.94 -14.53
CA GLU A 377 15.11 22.35 -14.30
C GLU A 377 15.29 22.67 -12.82
N SER A 378 14.43 22.11 -11.95
CA SER A 378 14.57 22.22 -10.49
C SER A 378 15.87 21.62 -9.96
N LEU A 379 16.45 20.66 -10.69
CA LEU A 379 17.74 20.02 -10.37
C LEU A 379 18.94 20.77 -10.97
N GLY A 380 18.70 21.87 -11.70
CA GLY A 380 19.74 22.68 -12.33
C GLY A 380 20.10 22.26 -13.75
N PHE A 381 19.32 21.39 -14.41
CA PHE A 381 19.46 21.13 -15.84
C PHE A 381 18.73 22.19 -16.65
N THR A 382 19.32 22.66 -17.75
CA THR A 382 18.55 23.32 -18.81
C THR A 382 17.91 22.23 -19.66
N THR A 383 16.57 22.14 -19.61
CA THR A 383 15.81 21.12 -20.34
C THR A 383 15.20 21.68 -21.62
N ARG A 384 15.13 20.85 -22.66
CA ARG A 384 14.46 21.20 -23.92
C ARG A 384 13.69 20.01 -24.48
N GLY A 385 12.37 20.13 -24.55
CA GLY A 385 11.52 19.19 -25.27
C GLY A 385 11.55 19.50 -26.76
N VAL A 386 11.95 18.54 -27.59
CA VAL A 386 12.07 18.71 -29.05
C VAL A 386 11.35 17.56 -29.75
N GLN A 387 10.50 17.92 -30.71
CA GLN A 387 9.99 16.98 -31.69
C GLN A 387 10.96 16.97 -32.88
N CYS A 388 11.55 15.83 -33.19
CA CYS A 388 12.64 15.76 -34.15
C CYS A 388 12.54 14.54 -35.07
N THR A 389 13.28 14.60 -36.17
CA THR A 389 13.44 13.49 -37.13
C THR A 389 14.74 12.76 -36.86
N ARG A 390 14.88 11.53 -37.39
CA ARG A 390 16.04 10.65 -37.17
C ARG A 390 17.39 11.32 -37.41
N ASP A 391 17.52 12.11 -38.47
CA ASP A 391 18.79 12.77 -38.81
C ASP A 391 19.22 13.80 -37.75
N SER A 392 18.25 14.40 -37.06
CA SER A 392 18.51 15.39 -36.01
C SER A 392 19.02 14.75 -34.71
N LEU A 393 18.68 13.49 -34.43
CA LEU A 393 19.08 12.78 -33.21
C LEU A 393 20.60 12.61 -33.08
N MET A 394 21.33 12.51 -34.20
CA MET A 394 22.80 12.34 -34.19
C MET A 394 23.54 13.62 -33.73
N GLY A 395 22.88 14.77 -33.82
CA GLY A 395 23.41 16.08 -33.43
C GLY A 395 23.32 16.39 -31.94
N PHE A 396 22.48 15.67 -31.18
CA PHE A 396 22.26 15.94 -29.76
C PHE A 396 23.35 15.38 -28.85
N GLU A 397 23.49 16.00 -27.67
CA GLU A 397 24.34 15.50 -26.59
C GLU A 397 23.64 14.38 -25.83
N LEU A 398 24.37 13.30 -25.55
CA LEU A 398 23.89 12.15 -24.79
C LEU A 398 24.15 12.39 -23.29
N PRO A 399 23.33 11.86 -22.36
CA PRO A 399 22.11 11.06 -22.55
C PRO A 399 20.83 11.92 -22.59
N PHE A 400 19.78 11.44 -23.26
CA PHE A 400 18.47 12.11 -23.31
C PHE A 400 17.30 11.12 -23.19
N ILE A 401 16.13 11.62 -22.77
CA ILE A 401 14.91 10.81 -22.61
C ILE A 401 14.11 10.85 -23.92
N VAL A 402 13.57 9.72 -24.34
CA VAL A 402 12.64 9.65 -25.47
C VAL A 402 11.32 9.03 -25.04
N HIS A 403 10.25 9.49 -25.68
CA HIS A 403 8.92 8.92 -25.51
C HIS A 403 8.75 7.71 -26.43
N TRP A 404 8.40 6.57 -25.83
CA TRP A 404 8.38 5.26 -26.47
C TRP A 404 6.96 4.67 -26.44
N GLU A 405 6.48 4.26 -27.61
CA GLU A 405 5.17 3.61 -27.85
C GLU A 405 3.94 4.36 -27.31
N GLY A 406 4.07 5.63 -26.92
CA GLY A 406 2.95 6.45 -26.47
C GLY A 406 2.62 6.37 -24.97
N TYR A 407 3.25 5.47 -24.22
CA TYR A 407 2.94 5.23 -22.79
C TYR A 407 4.18 4.96 -21.91
N HIS A 408 5.39 5.01 -22.48
CA HIS A 408 6.62 4.63 -21.77
C HIS A 408 7.77 5.60 -22.06
N TYR A 409 8.71 5.73 -21.12
CA TYR A 409 9.92 6.53 -21.29
C TYR A 409 11.16 5.66 -21.25
N VAL A 410 12.12 5.94 -22.14
CA VAL A 410 13.41 5.25 -22.18
C VAL A 410 14.54 6.26 -22.39
N VAL A 411 15.76 5.91 -21.94
CA VAL A 411 16.94 6.78 -22.06
C VAL A 411 17.83 6.32 -23.21
N VAL A 412 18.17 7.21 -24.13
CA VAL A 412 19.16 6.93 -25.16
C VAL A 412 20.53 7.35 -24.64
N TYR A 413 21.47 6.39 -24.58
CA TYR A 413 22.84 6.61 -24.07
C TYR A 413 23.93 6.33 -25.13
N GLY A 414 23.52 5.90 -26.33
CA GLY A 414 24.39 5.79 -27.48
C GLY A 414 23.62 5.81 -28.80
N ILE A 415 24.22 6.39 -29.84
CA ILE A 415 23.62 6.47 -31.17
C ILE A 415 24.68 6.32 -32.27
N SER A 416 24.29 5.61 -33.33
CA SER A 416 25.06 5.36 -34.56
C SER A 416 24.11 5.40 -35.76
N SER A 417 24.64 5.45 -36.98
CA SER A 417 23.84 5.49 -38.22
C SER A 417 22.97 4.23 -38.40
N ARG A 418 23.40 3.11 -37.81
CA ARG A 418 22.73 1.78 -37.89
C ARG A 418 22.11 1.31 -36.57
N TRP A 419 22.60 1.78 -35.42
CA TRP A 419 22.26 1.23 -34.11
C TRP A 419 21.95 2.33 -33.10
N VAL A 420 20.99 2.06 -32.20
CA VAL A 420 20.66 2.92 -31.06
C VAL A 420 20.75 2.09 -29.77
N TRP A 421 21.43 2.64 -28.76
CA TRP A 421 21.55 2.04 -27.44
C TRP A 421 20.60 2.73 -26.47
N VAL A 422 19.69 1.93 -25.93
CA VAL A 422 18.58 2.39 -25.09
C VAL A 422 18.66 1.71 -23.73
N ALA A 423 18.58 2.49 -22.66
CA ALA A 423 18.39 2.01 -21.30
C ALA A 423 16.91 2.15 -20.96
N ASP A 424 16.21 1.03 -20.93
CA ASP A 424 14.79 0.97 -20.59
C ASP A 424 14.65 0.68 -19.08
N PRO A 425 13.98 1.55 -18.29
CA PRO A 425 13.75 1.32 -16.85
C PRO A 425 13.04 0.00 -16.52
N ALA A 426 12.28 -0.56 -17.46
CA ALA A 426 11.49 -1.77 -17.28
C ALA A 426 12.19 -3.04 -17.80
N ILE A 427 12.98 -2.92 -18.88
CA ILE A 427 13.57 -4.07 -19.59
C ILE A 427 15.11 -4.15 -19.43
N GLY A 428 15.74 -3.03 -19.13
CA GLY A 428 17.20 -2.87 -19.03
C GLY A 428 17.85 -2.39 -20.33
N PHE A 429 19.14 -2.68 -20.50
CA PHE A 429 19.90 -2.26 -21.67
C PHE A 429 19.48 -3.01 -22.94
N ARG A 430 19.24 -2.26 -24.02
CA ARG A 430 18.91 -2.78 -25.35
C ARG A 430 19.74 -2.08 -26.43
N LYS A 431 20.25 -2.88 -27.37
CA LYS A 431 20.82 -2.41 -28.63
C LYS A 431 19.80 -2.73 -29.72
N MET A 432 19.31 -1.71 -30.40
CA MET A 432 18.24 -1.81 -31.40
C MET A 432 18.75 -1.28 -32.73
N SER A 433 18.25 -1.85 -33.84
CA SER A 433 18.52 -1.27 -35.16
C SER A 433 17.79 0.07 -35.29
N ALA A 434 18.30 1.00 -36.10
CA ALA A 434 17.68 2.32 -36.27
C ALA A 434 16.23 2.23 -36.78
N GLU A 435 15.92 1.28 -37.67
CA GLU A 435 14.56 1.06 -38.18
C GLU A 435 13.61 0.52 -37.09
N GLU A 436 14.12 -0.33 -36.20
CA GLU A 436 13.35 -0.84 -35.06
C GLU A 436 13.08 0.25 -34.04
N PHE A 437 14.04 1.16 -33.83
CA PHE A 437 13.87 2.34 -32.99
C PHE A 437 12.80 3.29 -33.53
N GLU A 438 12.80 3.58 -34.83
CA GLU A 438 11.81 4.46 -35.47
C GLU A 438 10.38 3.93 -35.39
N ARG A 439 10.17 2.61 -35.36
CA ARG A 439 8.83 2.01 -35.22
C ARG A 439 8.21 2.25 -33.85
N GLY A 440 9.03 2.31 -32.80
CA GLY A 440 8.57 2.50 -31.41
C GLY A 440 8.64 3.94 -30.92
N TRP A 441 9.49 4.77 -31.52
CA TRP A 441 9.70 6.15 -31.10
C TRP A 441 8.56 7.08 -31.56
N SER A 442 7.99 7.85 -30.62
CA SER A 442 6.89 8.77 -30.92
C SER A 442 7.32 10.08 -31.60
N GLY A 443 8.62 10.27 -31.88
CA GLY A 443 9.17 11.50 -32.49
C GLY A 443 9.53 12.61 -31.49
N THR A 444 9.28 12.39 -30.19
CA THR A 444 9.54 13.39 -29.12
C THR A 444 10.74 12.96 -28.27
N CYS A 445 11.62 13.92 -27.96
CA CYS A 445 12.76 13.75 -27.07
C CYS A 445 12.87 14.90 -26.07
N LEU A 446 13.48 14.64 -24.91
CA LEU A 446 13.76 15.61 -23.87
C LEU A 446 15.26 15.62 -23.59
N LEU A 447 15.90 16.75 -23.92
CA LEU A 447 17.33 16.97 -23.80
C LEU A 447 17.66 17.59 -22.45
N PHE A 448 18.75 17.15 -21.85
CA PHE A 448 19.25 17.64 -20.56
C PHE A 448 20.67 18.18 -20.75
N THR A 449 20.84 19.47 -20.51
CA THR A 449 22.16 20.12 -20.51
C THR A 449 22.45 20.63 -19.10
N PRO A 450 23.63 20.36 -18.52
CA PRO A 450 23.95 20.82 -17.18
C PRO A 450 24.08 22.34 -17.14
N GLY A 451 23.29 23.02 -16.29
CA GLY A 451 23.38 24.47 -16.09
C GLY A 451 24.51 24.88 -15.14
N GLU A 452 24.92 26.16 -15.16
CA GLU A 452 25.99 26.68 -14.28
C GLU A 452 25.70 26.49 -12.77
N SER A 453 24.44 26.45 -12.37
CA SER A 453 23.98 26.22 -10.98
C SER A 453 24.23 24.80 -10.43
N MET A 454 24.49 23.81 -11.29
CA MET A 454 24.73 22.41 -10.90
C MET A 454 26.01 22.21 -10.08
N THR A 455 27.03 23.04 -10.30
CA THR A 455 28.28 23.00 -9.52
C THR A 455 28.09 23.44 -8.07
N GLN A 456 27.00 24.15 -7.75
CA GLN A 456 26.65 24.52 -6.37
C GLN A 456 25.75 23.48 -5.68
N LEU A 457 24.84 22.81 -6.41
CA LEU A 457 23.92 21.79 -5.87
C LEU A 457 24.62 20.46 -5.52
N SER A 458 25.54 20.00 -6.38
CA SER A 458 26.35 18.78 -6.11
C SER A 458 27.33 18.92 -4.93
N VAL A 459 27.68 20.17 -4.57
CA VAL A 459 28.58 20.50 -3.46
C VAL A 459 27.82 20.68 -2.14
N GLN A 460 26.49 20.89 -2.16
CA GLN A 460 25.70 21.00 -0.94
C GLN A 460 25.32 19.63 -0.36
N ARG A 461 26.26 19.15 0.49
CA ARG A 461 26.13 18.18 1.60
C ARG A 461 26.28 16.70 1.25
N SER A 462 27.53 16.24 1.22
CA SER A 462 27.82 14.83 1.55
C SER A 462 27.19 14.47 2.91
N PRO A 463 26.40 13.38 3.02
CA PRO A 463 25.80 12.94 4.27
C PRO A 463 26.81 12.81 5.43
N TRP A 464 28.05 12.46 5.09
CA TRP A 464 29.15 12.29 6.04
C TRP A 464 29.66 13.60 6.65
N LEU A 465 29.65 14.70 5.89
CA LEU A 465 30.13 16.01 6.37
C LEU A 465 29.21 16.59 7.46
N ARG A 466 27.89 16.40 7.32
CA ARG A 466 26.90 16.76 8.36
C ARG A 466 27.13 15.97 9.63
N PHE A 467 27.46 14.70 9.49
CA PHE A 467 27.65 13.78 10.60
C PHE A 467 28.96 13.99 11.36
N ILE A 468 30.05 14.30 10.64
CA ILE A 468 31.31 14.77 11.24
C ILE A 468 31.07 16.06 12.05
N GLY A 469 30.09 16.87 11.66
CA GLY A 469 29.60 18.00 12.45
C GLY A 469 29.17 17.62 13.87
N TYR A 470 28.55 16.45 14.09
CA TYR A 470 28.16 15.98 15.43
C TYR A 470 29.35 15.49 16.28
N LEU A 471 30.46 15.10 15.65
CA LEU A 471 31.71 14.73 16.35
C LEU A 471 32.54 15.96 16.72
N ALA A 472 32.33 17.11 16.06
CA ALA A 472 33.11 18.32 16.27
C ALA A 472 33.07 18.89 17.72
N PRO A 473 31.93 18.87 18.45
CA PRO A 473 31.89 19.28 19.86
C PRO A 473 32.72 18.37 20.78
N TYR A 474 32.93 17.11 20.38
CA TYR A 474 33.59 16.08 21.20
C TYR A 474 35.07 15.88 20.87
N LYS A 475 35.71 16.83 20.16
CA LYS A 475 37.15 16.78 19.80
C LYS A 475 38.06 16.51 21.00
N LYS A 476 37.75 17.09 22.17
CA LYS A 476 38.51 16.84 23.41
C LYS A 476 38.41 15.38 23.82
N ILE A 477 37.22 14.79 23.83
CA ILE A 477 37.01 13.40 24.24
C ILE A 477 37.69 12.45 23.24
N LEU A 478 37.59 12.75 21.94
CA LEU A 478 38.28 12.00 20.91
C LEU A 478 39.81 12.03 21.10
N ALA A 479 40.38 13.17 21.50
CA ALA A 479 41.80 13.27 21.86
C ALA A 479 42.16 12.43 23.09
N HIS A 480 41.32 12.40 24.13
CA HIS A 480 41.53 11.52 25.28
C HIS A 480 41.41 10.03 24.92
N LEU A 481 40.49 9.67 24.02
CA LEU A 481 40.36 8.30 23.50
C LEU A 481 41.58 7.89 22.67
N PHE A 482 42.09 8.81 21.85
CA PHE A 482 43.34 8.62 21.11
C PHE A 482 44.51 8.41 22.07
N LEU A 483 44.67 9.29 23.08
CA LEU A 483 45.72 9.17 24.09
C LEU A 483 45.61 7.87 24.89
N ALA A 484 44.40 7.49 25.30
CA ALA A 484 44.16 6.24 25.99
C ALA A 484 44.52 5.02 25.14
N THR A 485 44.13 5.05 23.87
CA THR A 485 44.48 3.98 22.92
C THR A 485 45.99 3.94 22.71
N PHE A 486 46.66 5.09 22.57
CA PHE A 486 48.12 5.16 22.46
C PHE A 486 48.82 4.55 23.69
N VAL A 487 48.38 4.90 24.91
CA VAL A 487 48.91 4.32 26.15
C VAL A 487 48.68 2.81 26.20
N ILE A 488 47.48 2.32 25.86
CA ILE A 488 47.18 0.89 25.80
C ILE A 488 48.11 0.17 24.81
N GLN A 489 48.35 0.74 23.62
CA GLN A 489 49.21 0.13 22.63
C GLN A 489 50.69 0.16 23.05
N MET A 490 51.15 1.23 23.69
CA MET A 490 52.51 1.28 24.27
C MET A 490 52.69 0.24 25.38
N LEU A 491 51.69 0.05 26.24
CA LEU A 491 51.69 -1.02 27.23
C LEU A 491 51.59 -2.41 26.56
N GLY A 492 50.91 -2.51 25.42
CA GLY A 492 50.81 -3.72 24.61
C GLY A 492 52.14 -4.21 24.04
N VAL A 493 53.16 -3.33 23.96
CA VAL A 493 54.53 -3.69 23.57
C VAL A 493 55.29 -4.39 24.70
N VAL A 494 54.89 -4.18 25.96
CA VAL A 494 55.59 -4.70 27.13
C VAL A 494 55.52 -6.23 27.24
N PRO A 495 54.36 -6.91 27.09
CA PRO A 495 54.29 -8.37 27.20
C PRO A 495 55.20 -9.12 26.21
N PRO A 496 55.22 -8.80 24.89
CA PRO A 496 56.15 -9.43 23.96
C PRO A 496 57.63 -9.30 24.37
N LEU A 497 58.05 -8.11 24.83
CA LEU A 497 59.43 -7.85 25.28
C LEU A 497 59.78 -8.64 26.56
N ILE A 498 58.84 -8.72 27.51
CA ILE A 498 59.02 -9.50 28.72
C ILE A 498 59.15 -11.00 28.38
N ILE A 499 58.29 -11.52 27.50
CA ILE A 499 58.34 -12.93 27.07
C ILE A 499 59.68 -13.24 26.39
N GLN A 500 60.17 -12.35 25.52
CA GLN A 500 61.49 -12.48 24.91
C GLN A 500 62.59 -12.57 25.98
N ASN A 501 62.62 -11.65 26.94
CA ASN A 501 63.64 -11.62 27.99
C ASN A 501 63.57 -12.82 28.94
N ILE A 502 62.37 -13.37 29.19
CA ILE A 502 62.21 -14.61 29.93
C ILE A 502 62.86 -15.76 29.17
N LEU A 503 62.58 -15.90 27.88
CA LEU A 503 63.10 -17.01 27.07
C LEU A 503 64.61 -16.91 26.82
N ASP A 504 65.11 -15.72 26.46
CA ASP A 504 66.52 -15.54 26.10
C ASP A 504 67.43 -15.36 27.33
N GLY A 505 66.94 -14.68 28.36
CA GLY A 505 67.72 -14.32 29.56
C GLY A 505 67.53 -15.31 30.71
N VAL A 506 66.28 -15.56 31.11
CA VAL A 506 65.96 -16.31 32.33
C VAL A 506 66.06 -17.83 32.14
N VAL A 507 65.48 -18.37 31.06
CA VAL A 507 65.47 -19.82 30.81
C VAL A 507 66.86 -20.34 30.49
N VAL A 508 67.67 -19.54 29.78
CA VAL A 508 69.05 -19.89 29.42
C VAL A 508 70.01 -19.80 30.62
N HIS A 509 69.86 -18.78 31.49
CA HIS A 509 70.79 -18.54 32.61
C HIS A 509 70.24 -18.93 34.00
N GLN A 510 69.03 -19.52 34.08
CA GLN A 510 68.33 -19.92 35.32
C GLN A 510 68.22 -18.82 36.40
N ASN A 511 68.12 -17.55 36.01
CA ASN A 511 68.02 -16.43 36.95
C ASN A 511 66.57 -16.25 37.49
N VAL A 512 66.27 -16.94 38.59
CA VAL A 512 64.94 -16.92 39.24
C VAL A 512 64.56 -15.53 39.78
N GLY A 513 65.55 -14.70 40.17
CA GLY A 513 65.29 -13.32 40.63
C GLY A 513 64.75 -12.43 39.50
N LEU A 514 65.38 -12.50 38.32
CA LEU A 514 64.92 -11.79 37.13
C LEU A 514 63.55 -12.28 36.65
N LEU A 515 63.26 -13.58 36.80
CA LEU A 515 61.95 -14.17 36.49
C LEU A 515 60.82 -13.50 37.29
N HIS A 516 60.98 -13.43 38.62
CA HIS A 516 59.95 -12.84 39.49
C HIS A 516 59.73 -11.35 39.19
N LEU A 517 60.80 -10.59 38.90
CA LEU A 517 60.70 -9.18 38.51
C LEU A 517 59.94 -9.01 37.19
N LEU A 518 60.25 -9.82 36.18
CA LEU A 518 59.61 -9.78 34.87
C LEU A 518 58.13 -10.19 34.95
N ILE A 519 57.79 -11.22 35.73
CA ILE A 519 56.39 -11.61 35.97
C ILE A 519 55.64 -10.51 36.71
N ALA A 520 56.23 -9.89 37.75
CA ALA A 520 55.62 -8.76 38.43
C ALA A 520 55.37 -7.58 37.47
N GLY A 521 56.34 -7.27 36.60
CA GLY A 521 56.17 -6.27 35.53
C GLY A 521 55.07 -6.62 34.54
N LEU A 522 54.91 -7.90 34.18
CA LEU A 522 53.84 -8.39 33.31
C LEU A 522 52.46 -8.22 33.97
N ILE A 523 52.34 -8.54 35.26
CA ILE A 523 51.10 -8.35 36.03
C ILE A 523 50.76 -6.86 36.10
N ILE A 524 51.72 -6.00 36.47
CA ILE A 524 51.50 -4.55 36.60
C ILE A 524 51.09 -3.93 35.25
N SER A 525 51.79 -4.26 34.17
CA SER A 525 51.45 -3.76 32.83
C SER A 525 50.09 -4.26 32.35
N SER A 526 49.73 -5.52 32.63
CA SER A 526 48.42 -6.07 32.29
C SER A 526 47.29 -5.40 33.07
N VAL A 527 47.46 -5.19 34.39
CA VAL A 527 46.48 -4.49 35.23
C VAL A 527 46.29 -3.05 34.76
N PHE A 528 47.38 -2.34 34.47
CA PHE A 528 47.32 -0.95 34.00
C PHE A 528 46.71 -0.85 32.60
N SER A 529 47.03 -1.77 31.69
CA SER A 529 46.41 -1.87 30.36
C SER A 529 44.90 -2.12 30.47
N GLN A 530 44.47 -3.02 31.36
CA GLN A 530 43.06 -3.29 31.60
C GLN A 530 42.34 -2.09 32.20
N LEU A 531 42.94 -1.42 33.19
CA LEU A 531 42.40 -0.19 33.78
C LEU A 531 42.23 0.91 32.70
N MET A 532 43.25 1.11 31.86
CA MET A 532 43.19 2.09 30.79
C MET A 532 42.14 1.73 29.73
N SER A 533 42.00 0.44 29.41
CA SER A 533 40.94 -0.07 28.53
C SER A 533 39.55 0.22 29.09
N THR A 534 39.35 0.01 30.39
CA THR A 534 38.10 0.36 31.09
C THR A 534 37.83 1.86 31.08
N ILE A 535 38.82 2.71 31.37
CA ILE A 535 38.67 4.18 31.30
C ILE A 535 38.27 4.60 29.88
N ARG A 536 38.97 4.08 28.87
CA ARG A 536 38.67 4.34 27.46
C ARG A 536 37.24 3.91 27.10
N ALA A 537 36.79 2.74 27.55
CA ALA A 537 35.43 2.26 27.34
C ALA A 537 34.37 3.19 27.98
N TYR A 538 34.61 3.68 29.20
CA TYR A 538 33.73 4.67 29.83
C TYR A 538 33.69 6.00 29.06
N LEU A 539 34.85 6.51 28.62
CA LEU A 539 34.93 7.73 27.81
C LEU A 539 34.20 7.57 26.46
N ALA A 540 34.35 6.42 25.81
CA ALA A 540 33.70 6.12 24.55
C ALA A 540 32.18 6.07 24.72
N ASN A 541 31.68 5.34 25.73
CA ASN A 541 30.25 5.27 26.01
C ASN A 541 29.65 6.63 26.42
N PHE A 542 30.40 7.45 27.17
CA PHE A 542 29.98 8.81 27.51
C PHE A 542 29.81 9.68 26.25
N MET A 543 30.75 9.60 25.30
CA MET A 543 30.66 10.28 24.01
C MET A 543 29.43 9.80 23.21
N VAL A 544 29.27 8.49 23.06
CA VAL A 544 28.17 7.89 22.30
C VAL A 544 26.81 8.29 22.87
N ARG A 545 26.63 8.24 24.19
CA ARG A 545 25.38 8.61 24.85
C ARG A 545 24.99 10.07 24.61
N ASN A 546 25.91 11.01 24.81
CA ASN A 546 25.61 12.43 24.69
C ASN A 546 25.35 12.82 23.23
N MET A 547 26.09 12.21 22.30
CA MET A 547 25.88 12.38 20.88
C MET A 547 24.54 11.79 20.43
N ASP A 548 24.17 10.59 20.90
CA ASP A 548 22.87 9.97 20.63
C ASP A 548 21.72 10.87 21.07
N PHE A 549 21.80 11.43 22.29
CA PHE A 549 20.82 12.39 22.78
C PHE A 549 20.72 13.63 21.88
N ALA A 550 21.85 14.22 21.50
CA ALA A 550 21.88 15.40 20.65
C ALA A 550 21.27 15.12 19.26
N MET A 551 21.62 13.98 18.66
CA MET A 551 21.08 13.56 17.36
C MET A 551 19.58 13.30 17.41
N MET A 552 19.11 12.51 18.39
CA MET A 552 17.70 12.17 18.53
C MET A 552 16.85 13.41 18.85
N SER A 553 17.33 14.28 19.74
CA SER A 553 16.67 15.54 20.06
C SER A 553 16.60 16.47 18.84
N HIS A 554 17.70 16.61 18.10
CA HIS A 554 17.73 17.42 16.88
C HIS A 554 16.80 16.85 15.80
N PHE A 555 16.82 15.55 15.55
CA PHE A 555 15.96 14.90 14.57
C PHE A 555 14.48 15.04 14.94
N PHE A 556 14.14 14.87 16.23
CA PHE A 556 12.77 15.05 16.72
C PHE A 556 12.30 16.50 16.54
N ARG A 557 13.10 17.47 16.97
CA ARG A 557 12.82 18.91 16.82
C ARG A 557 12.66 19.28 15.35
N HIS A 558 13.54 18.80 14.48
CA HIS A 558 13.46 19.05 13.03
C HIS A 558 12.19 18.46 12.44
N THR A 559 11.87 17.20 12.77
CA THR A 559 10.67 16.53 12.27
C THR A 559 9.40 17.29 12.65
N LEU A 560 9.27 17.75 13.90
CA LEU A 560 8.12 18.56 14.33
C LEU A 560 8.07 19.96 13.70
N SER A 561 9.20 20.48 13.21
CA SER A 561 9.23 21.76 12.49
C SER A 561 8.82 21.66 11.02
N LEU A 562 8.61 20.45 10.49
CA LEU A 562 8.20 20.22 9.11
C LEU A 562 6.72 20.57 8.89
N PRO A 563 6.33 21.01 7.68
CA PRO A 563 4.94 21.36 7.38
C PRO A 563 4.00 20.16 7.46
N LEU A 564 2.71 20.41 7.70
CA LEU A 564 1.68 19.36 7.82
C LEU A 564 1.58 18.46 6.58
N SER A 565 1.90 19.00 5.39
CA SER A 565 1.93 18.25 4.13
C SER A 565 2.90 17.06 4.17
N PHE A 566 4.00 17.14 4.92
CA PHE A 566 4.92 16.02 5.13
C PHE A 566 4.23 14.86 5.85
N PHE A 567 3.50 15.16 6.93
CA PHE A 567 2.79 14.17 7.73
C PHE A 567 1.55 13.61 7.03
N ALA A 568 0.88 14.41 6.19
CA ALA A 568 -0.25 13.95 5.40
C ALA A 568 0.15 12.97 4.28
N LYS A 569 1.36 13.12 3.73
CA LYS A 569 1.88 12.27 2.64
C LYS A 569 2.56 10.98 3.13
N ARG A 570 3.11 10.97 4.35
CA ARG A 570 3.87 9.82 4.88
C ARG A 570 3.10 9.07 5.96
N LYS A 571 3.21 7.74 5.94
CA LYS A 571 2.65 6.89 7.01
C LYS A 571 3.48 7.08 8.29
N THR A 572 2.82 7.09 9.46
CA THR A 572 3.49 7.18 10.76
C THR A 572 4.56 6.10 10.95
N GLY A 573 4.32 4.89 10.43
CA GLY A 573 5.30 3.79 10.46
C GLY A 573 6.57 4.04 9.64
N ASP A 574 6.50 4.80 8.54
CA ASP A 574 7.69 5.20 7.77
C ASP A 574 8.51 6.23 8.54
N ILE A 575 7.85 7.24 9.13
CA ILE A 575 8.53 8.23 10.00
C ILE A 575 9.19 7.53 11.19
N PHE A 576 8.49 6.58 11.84
CA PHE A 576 9.04 5.79 12.94
C PHE A 576 10.23 4.92 12.51
N ALA A 577 10.21 4.35 11.31
CA ALA A 577 11.36 3.63 10.78
C ALA A 577 12.60 4.54 10.65
N ARG A 578 12.43 5.81 10.27
CA ARG A 578 13.53 6.80 10.27
C ARG A 578 14.05 7.10 11.67
N PHE A 579 13.17 7.22 12.65
CA PHE A 579 13.60 7.31 14.05
C PHE A 579 14.45 6.10 14.49
N GLN A 580 14.12 4.89 14.03
CA GLN A 580 14.92 3.70 14.33
C GLN A 580 16.27 3.67 13.59
N GLU A 581 16.36 4.25 12.39
CA GLU A 581 17.62 4.31 11.60
C GLU A 581 18.73 5.09 12.30
N ASN A 582 18.41 6.06 13.17
CA ASN A 582 19.39 6.71 14.05
C ASN A 582 20.15 5.68 14.92
N GLN A 583 19.50 4.58 15.32
CA GLN A 583 20.15 3.53 16.10
C GLN A 583 21.22 2.78 15.29
N THR A 584 21.04 2.62 13.97
CA THR A 584 22.04 2.02 13.08
C THR A 584 23.28 2.91 12.98
N ILE A 585 23.08 4.23 12.91
CA ILE A 585 24.16 5.20 12.90
C ILE A 585 24.89 5.22 14.25
N ARG A 586 24.13 5.18 15.36
CA ARG A 586 24.70 5.01 16.70
C ARG A 586 25.51 3.72 16.82
N ALA A 587 25.01 2.61 16.28
CA ALA A 587 25.71 1.32 16.25
C ALA A 587 27.04 1.44 15.50
N PHE A 588 27.08 2.16 14.38
CA PHE A 588 28.34 2.46 13.70
C PHE A 588 29.26 3.36 14.54
N LEU A 589 28.74 4.28 15.34
CA LEU A 589 29.57 5.10 16.23
C LEU A 589 29.85 4.48 17.60
N THR A 590 29.61 3.19 17.79
CA THR A 590 29.94 2.49 19.03
C THR A 590 31.44 2.49 19.32
N GLU A 591 31.79 2.11 20.55
CA GLU A 591 33.16 1.88 20.98
C GLU A 591 33.94 1.02 19.98
N SER A 592 33.36 -0.06 19.45
CA SER A 592 34.06 -0.97 18.54
C SER A 592 34.61 -0.26 17.29
N THR A 593 33.84 0.64 16.70
CA THR A 593 34.25 1.33 15.46
C THR A 593 35.33 2.36 15.69
N VAL A 594 35.10 3.23 16.68
CA VAL A 594 36.06 4.28 17.05
C VAL A 594 37.38 3.64 17.46
N THR A 595 37.32 2.56 18.24
CA THR A 595 38.53 1.87 18.71
C THR A 595 39.25 1.12 17.60
N THR A 596 38.54 0.48 16.68
CA THR A 596 39.19 -0.18 15.53
C THR A 596 39.85 0.84 14.61
N ALA A 597 39.21 2.00 14.37
CA ALA A 597 39.81 3.10 13.61
C ALA A 597 41.07 3.66 14.30
N LEU A 598 41.03 3.88 15.62
CA LEU A 598 42.18 4.33 16.39
C LEU A 598 43.30 3.26 16.43
N ASN A 599 42.94 1.99 16.56
CA ASN A 599 43.89 0.87 16.53
C ASN A 599 44.58 0.73 15.16
N LEU A 600 43.87 1.01 14.06
CA LEU A 600 44.45 1.00 12.71
C LEU A 600 45.59 2.03 12.57
N LEU A 601 45.44 3.22 13.18
CA LEU A 601 46.51 4.22 13.20
C LEU A 601 47.73 3.72 13.99
N MET A 602 47.52 2.86 14.98
CA MET A 602 48.60 2.29 15.79
C MET A 602 49.29 1.09 15.12
N VAL A 603 48.71 0.51 14.06
CA VAL A 603 49.36 -0.54 13.26
C VAL A 603 50.69 -0.07 12.68
N PHE A 604 50.81 1.21 12.31
CA PHE A 604 52.08 1.80 11.84
C PHE A 604 53.21 1.70 12.88
N ILE A 605 52.89 1.87 14.16
CA ILE A 605 53.87 1.75 15.26
C ILE A 605 54.35 0.30 15.37
N TYR A 606 53.43 -0.67 15.33
CA TYR A 606 53.80 -2.09 15.38
C TYR A 606 54.63 -2.52 14.18
N PHE A 607 54.27 -2.11 12.96
CA PHE A 607 55.12 -2.37 11.80
C PHE A 607 56.51 -1.76 11.95
N THR A 608 56.62 -0.53 12.47
CA THR A 608 57.91 0.11 12.74
C THR A 608 58.76 -0.72 13.69
N ILE A 609 58.18 -1.17 14.81
CA ILE A 609 58.87 -2.06 15.77
C ILE A 609 59.28 -3.37 15.09
N MET A 610 58.40 -3.98 14.29
CA MET A 610 58.69 -5.25 13.61
C MET A 610 59.82 -5.12 12.57
N PHE A 611 59.89 -4.01 11.83
CA PHE A 611 60.99 -3.74 10.90
C PHE A 611 62.34 -3.62 11.62
N LEU A 612 62.36 -3.10 12.85
CA LEU A 612 63.56 -3.04 13.68
C LEU A 612 64.01 -4.44 14.14
N TYR A 613 63.09 -5.39 14.29
CA TYR A 613 63.41 -6.78 14.65
C TYR A 613 64.00 -7.57 13.48
N ASN A 614 63.27 -7.67 12.36
CA ASN A 614 63.73 -8.42 11.20
C ASN A 614 62.96 -8.04 9.93
N VAL A 615 63.67 -7.44 8.96
CA VAL A 615 63.08 -7.00 7.69
C VAL A 615 62.50 -8.16 6.86
N LYS A 616 63.16 -9.33 6.82
CA LYS A 616 62.70 -10.49 6.04
C LYS A 616 61.35 -11.01 6.54
N LEU A 617 61.19 -11.15 7.86
CA LEU A 617 59.92 -11.58 8.46
C LEU A 617 58.81 -10.53 8.33
N THR A 618 59.14 -9.24 8.43
CA THR A 618 58.13 -8.17 8.24
C THR A 618 57.63 -8.11 6.80
N LEU A 619 58.51 -8.27 5.81
CA LEU A 619 58.11 -8.36 4.40
C LEU A 619 57.23 -9.58 4.13
N LEU A 620 57.54 -10.73 4.75
CA LEU A 620 56.69 -11.92 4.70
C LEU A 620 55.28 -11.62 5.24
N LEU A 621 55.18 -10.98 6.41
CA LEU A 621 53.87 -10.59 6.97
C LEU A 621 53.11 -9.65 6.02
N ILE A 622 53.76 -8.63 5.48
CA ILE A 622 53.13 -7.69 4.52
C ILE A 622 52.61 -8.44 3.28
N ALA A 623 53.37 -9.43 2.80
CA ALA A 623 52.95 -10.26 1.67
C ALA A 623 51.65 -11.04 1.96
N PHE A 624 51.39 -11.43 3.22
CA PHE A 624 50.13 -12.06 3.64
C PHE A 624 49.01 -11.08 3.98
N VAL A 625 49.34 -9.84 4.38
CA VAL A 625 48.35 -8.77 4.59
C VAL A 625 47.67 -8.36 3.28
N ILE A 626 48.38 -8.36 2.15
CA ILE A 626 47.81 -8.00 0.84
C ILE A 626 46.65 -8.92 0.41
N PRO A 627 46.76 -10.27 0.44
CA PRO A 627 45.65 -11.18 0.21
C PRO A 627 44.46 -10.96 1.15
N ILE A 628 44.70 -10.71 2.45
CA ILE A 628 43.64 -10.44 3.43
C ILE A 628 42.89 -9.14 3.07
N ALA A 629 43.61 -8.08 2.73
CA ALA A 629 43.03 -6.82 2.28
C ALA A 629 42.27 -7.00 0.95
N THR A 630 42.81 -7.78 0.02
CA THR A 630 42.17 -8.08 -1.28
C THR A 630 40.87 -8.85 -1.09
N LEU A 631 40.87 -9.89 -0.24
CA LEU A 631 39.68 -10.65 0.12
C LEU A 631 38.58 -9.71 0.68
N THR A 632 38.95 -8.78 1.55
CA THR A 632 38.05 -7.78 2.13
C THR A 632 37.37 -6.93 1.05
N VAL A 633 38.15 -6.40 0.11
CA VAL A 633 37.65 -5.55 -0.99
C VAL A 633 36.77 -6.35 -1.97
N VAL A 634 37.13 -7.59 -2.29
CA VAL A 634 36.37 -8.44 -3.22
C VAL A 634 35.03 -8.90 -2.63
N VAL A 635 34.99 -9.17 -1.33
CA VAL A 635 33.80 -9.66 -0.61
C VAL A 635 32.80 -8.52 -0.36
N THR A 636 33.29 -7.30 -0.15
CA THR A 636 32.52 -6.09 0.10
C THR A 636 31.23 -5.94 -0.73
N PRO A 637 31.24 -5.94 -2.08
CA PRO A 637 30.02 -5.69 -2.87
C PRO A 637 28.92 -6.74 -2.63
N ARG A 638 29.30 -8.00 -2.38
CA ARG A 638 28.37 -9.08 -2.06
C ARG A 638 27.77 -8.90 -0.67
N VAL A 639 28.57 -8.52 0.33
CA VAL A 639 28.09 -8.19 1.68
C VAL A 639 27.05 -7.06 1.61
N LYS A 640 27.32 -6.02 0.81
CA LYS A 640 26.38 -4.91 0.62
C LYS A 640 25.05 -5.36 0.00
N ALA A 641 25.10 -6.25 -1.00
CA ALA A 641 23.90 -6.78 -1.62
C ALA A 641 23.04 -7.58 -0.64
N TYR A 642 23.66 -8.46 0.16
CA TYR A 642 22.97 -9.23 1.19
C TYR A 642 22.40 -8.34 2.30
N ALA A 643 23.16 -7.34 2.77
CA ALA A 643 22.68 -6.38 3.78
C ALA A 643 21.41 -5.65 3.30
N ARG A 644 21.40 -5.20 2.04
CA ARG A 644 20.22 -4.56 1.44
C ARG A 644 19.02 -5.50 1.34
N ASP A 645 19.22 -6.75 0.93
CA ASP A 645 18.15 -7.74 0.81
C ASP A 645 17.55 -8.14 2.17
N VAL A 646 18.40 -8.36 3.17
CA VAL A 646 17.99 -8.61 4.56
C VAL A 646 17.19 -7.42 5.11
N PHE A 647 17.66 -6.19 4.84
CA PHE A 647 16.96 -5.00 5.29
C PHE A 647 15.56 -4.89 4.64
N ALA A 648 15.47 -5.05 3.32
CA ALA A 648 14.22 -4.91 2.57
C ALA A 648 13.17 -5.95 3.01
N THR A 649 13.57 -7.22 3.08
CA THR A 649 12.68 -8.32 3.47
C THR A 649 12.26 -8.24 4.94
N SER A 650 13.16 -7.86 5.85
CA SER A 650 12.83 -7.63 7.26
C SER A 650 11.85 -6.47 7.45
N THR A 651 12.05 -5.37 6.70
CA THR A 651 11.18 -4.20 6.75
C THR A 651 9.78 -4.52 6.24
N ASP A 652 9.66 -5.28 5.16
CA ASP A 652 8.35 -5.70 4.63
C ASP A 652 7.56 -6.57 5.62
N ALA A 653 8.23 -7.51 6.29
CA ALA A 653 7.61 -8.33 7.34
C ALA A 653 7.14 -7.50 8.55
N LYS A 654 7.96 -6.55 9.00
CA LYS A 654 7.63 -5.63 10.10
C LYS A 654 6.50 -4.66 9.73
N ALA A 655 6.52 -4.11 8.52
CA ALA A 655 5.48 -3.20 8.03
C ALA A 655 4.11 -3.88 7.97
N TYR A 656 4.06 -5.11 7.44
CA TYR A 656 2.83 -5.91 7.40
C TYR A 656 2.32 -6.27 8.81
N LEU A 657 3.23 -6.51 9.75
CA LEU A 657 2.85 -6.73 11.16
C LEU A 657 2.21 -5.48 11.76
N MET A 658 2.81 -4.31 11.57
CA MET A 658 2.26 -3.04 12.07
C MET A 658 0.91 -2.71 11.45
N GLU A 659 0.72 -2.96 10.15
CA GLU A 659 -0.56 -2.82 9.46
C GLU A 659 -1.62 -3.77 10.05
N THR A 660 -1.25 -5.04 10.26
CA THR A 660 -2.14 -6.05 10.86
C THR A 660 -2.57 -5.68 12.28
N LEU A 661 -1.63 -5.18 13.10
CA LEU A 661 -1.92 -4.75 14.46
C LEU A 661 -2.77 -3.47 14.49
N GLY A 662 -2.48 -2.52 13.59
CA GLY A 662 -3.28 -1.29 13.43
C GLY A 662 -4.70 -1.57 12.94
N GLY A 663 -4.90 -2.63 12.15
CA GLY A 663 -6.18 -3.11 11.65
C GLY A 663 -6.75 -4.31 12.41
N ALA A 664 -6.34 -4.54 13.67
CA ALA A 664 -6.72 -5.73 14.42
C ALA A 664 -8.25 -5.91 14.54
N GLU A 665 -8.99 -4.81 14.70
CA GLU A 665 -10.46 -4.82 14.73
C GLU A 665 -11.05 -5.36 13.43
N THR A 666 -10.55 -4.93 12.27
CA THR A 666 -10.98 -5.45 10.96
C THR A 666 -10.63 -6.92 10.80
N VAL A 667 -9.42 -7.32 11.21
CA VAL A 667 -8.97 -8.71 11.12
C VAL A 667 -9.86 -9.64 11.96
N LYS A 668 -10.23 -9.19 13.17
CA LYS A 668 -11.14 -9.90 14.08
C LYS A 668 -12.58 -9.87 13.57
N GLY A 669 -13.08 -8.72 13.15
CA GLY A 669 -14.45 -8.54 12.66
C GLY A 669 -14.75 -9.34 11.40
N MET A 670 -13.74 -9.56 10.54
CA MET A 670 -13.88 -10.37 9.34
C MET A 670 -13.50 -11.85 9.54
N GLY A 671 -12.98 -12.24 10.71
CA GLY A 671 -12.54 -13.62 10.99
C GLY A 671 -11.39 -14.11 10.09
N ILE A 672 -10.49 -13.21 9.69
CA ILE A 672 -9.42 -13.49 8.71
C ILE A 672 -8.04 -13.69 9.36
N GLU A 673 -7.96 -14.09 10.63
CA GLU A 673 -6.69 -14.23 11.34
C GLU A 673 -5.75 -15.23 10.68
N ARG A 674 -6.27 -16.38 10.23
CA ARG A 674 -5.46 -17.44 9.61
C ARG A 674 -4.86 -16.98 8.26
N PRO A 675 -5.64 -16.46 7.29
CA PRO A 675 -5.08 -15.90 6.07
C PRO A 675 -4.03 -14.81 6.31
N VAL A 676 -4.28 -13.90 7.25
CA VAL A 676 -3.36 -12.80 7.59
C VAL A 676 -2.07 -13.34 8.20
N ARG A 677 -2.17 -14.28 9.15
CA ARG A 677 -1.03 -14.96 9.76
C ARG A 677 -0.17 -15.68 8.72
N LEU A 678 -0.77 -16.45 7.83
CA LEU A 678 -0.06 -17.18 6.76
C LEU A 678 0.65 -16.23 5.77
N ARG A 679 0.14 -15.02 5.55
CA ARG A 679 0.83 -13.99 4.75
C ARG A 679 2.03 -13.42 5.49
N TRP A 680 1.88 -13.11 6.78
CA TRP A 680 3.00 -12.66 7.61
C TRP A 680 4.10 -13.72 7.72
N GLU A 681 3.74 -14.97 8.01
CA GLU A 681 4.67 -16.10 8.08
C GLU A 681 5.48 -16.23 6.78
N ARG A 682 4.84 -16.10 5.61
CA ARG A 682 5.55 -16.11 4.32
C ARG A 682 6.57 -14.97 4.19
N LYS A 683 6.19 -13.74 4.57
CA LYS A 683 7.12 -12.59 4.56
C LYS A 683 8.27 -12.80 5.55
N TYR A 684 7.97 -13.32 6.73
CA TYR A 684 8.96 -13.58 7.78
C TYR A 684 9.93 -14.68 7.38
N THR A 685 9.45 -15.79 6.80
CA THR A 685 10.31 -16.86 6.27
C THR A 685 11.25 -16.35 5.19
N LYS A 686 10.78 -15.47 4.29
CA LYS A 686 11.64 -14.83 3.28
C LYS A 686 12.75 -13.97 3.92
N ALA A 687 12.42 -13.24 4.98
CA ALA A 687 13.40 -12.47 5.74
C ALA A 687 14.45 -13.36 6.42
N LEU A 688 14.01 -14.47 7.03
CA LEU A 688 14.91 -15.46 7.64
C LEU A 688 15.81 -16.13 6.59
N GLU A 689 15.29 -16.48 5.42
CA GLU A 689 16.07 -17.09 4.34
C GLU A 689 17.16 -16.13 3.83
N SER A 690 16.82 -14.85 3.66
CA SER A 690 17.76 -13.81 3.25
C SER A 690 18.85 -13.60 4.29
N GLN A 691 18.47 -13.58 5.58
CA GLN A 691 19.40 -13.49 6.70
C GLN A 691 20.31 -14.71 6.79
N TYR A 692 19.76 -15.90 6.56
CA TYR A 692 20.52 -17.15 6.58
C TYR A 692 21.55 -17.19 5.45
N LYS A 693 21.19 -16.80 4.22
CA LYS A 693 22.13 -16.67 3.09
C LYS A 693 23.25 -15.67 3.38
N ALA A 694 22.92 -14.53 3.97
CA ALA A 694 23.92 -13.54 4.39
C ALA A 694 24.87 -14.12 5.44
N GLN A 695 24.34 -14.83 6.44
CA GLN A 695 25.13 -15.44 7.51
C GLN A 695 26.03 -16.57 7.00
N GLN A 696 25.53 -17.43 6.11
CA GLN A 696 26.34 -18.46 5.46
C GLN A 696 27.53 -17.84 4.70
N PHE A 697 27.29 -16.76 3.98
CA PHE A 697 28.35 -16.02 3.30
C PHE A 697 29.36 -15.43 4.28
N HIS A 698 28.91 -14.85 5.40
CA HIS A 698 29.81 -14.37 6.47
C HIS A 698 30.65 -15.50 7.10
N ILE A 699 30.06 -16.68 7.32
CA ILE A 699 30.79 -17.86 7.83
C ILE A 699 31.88 -18.27 6.83
N LEU A 700 31.57 -18.31 5.53
CA LEU A 700 32.55 -18.67 4.48
C LEU A 700 33.71 -17.66 4.41
N VAL A 701 33.41 -16.37 4.48
CA VAL A 701 34.42 -15.29 4.52
C VAL A 701 35.26 -15.38 5.80
N GLY A 702 34.63 -15.68 6.93
CA GLY A 702 35.29 -15.89 8.22
C GLY A 702 36.26 -17.07 8.16
N LEU A 703 35.84 -18.20 7.57
CA LEU A 703 36.69 -19.38 7.36
C LEU A 703 37.90 -19.04 6.48
N ALA A 704 37.69 -18.35 5.35
CA ALA A 704 38.78 -17.92 4.47
C ALA A 704 39.78 -17.01 5.21
N SER A 705 39.29 -16.08 6.02
CA SER A 705 40.11 -15.17 6.82
C SER A 705 40.89 -15.89 7.92
N GLN A 706 40.28 -16.88 8.58
CA GLN A 706 40.93 -17.72 9.59
C GLN A 706 42.01 -18.61 8.97
N LEU A 707 41.76 -19.21 7.80
CA LEU A 707 42.76 -20.00 7.08
C LEU A 707 43.95 -19.15 6.64
N LEU A 708 43.72 -17.93 6.14
CA LEU A 708 44.78 -16.98 5.83
C LEU A 708 45.60 -16.59 7.07
N ASN A 709 44.95 -16.36 8.21
CA ASN A 709 45.63 -16.06 9.47
C ASN A 709 46.48 -17.25 9.96
N ALA A 710 45.92 -18.46 9.94
CA ALA A 710 46.64 -19.68 10.28
C ALA A 710 47.84 -19.90 9.35
N ALA A 711 47.67 -19.74 8.05
CA ALA A 711 48.76 -19.83 7.08
C ALA A 711 49.85 -18.79 7.33
N THR A 712 49.47 -17.55 7.66
CA THR A 712 50.41 -16.48 8.03
C THR A 712 51.22 -16.88 9.26
N THR A 713 50.54 -17.37 10.31
CA THR A 713 51.18 -17.80 11.56
C THR A 713 52.15 -18.97 11.32
N ILE A 714 51.74 -19.97 10.54
CA ILE A 714 52.59 -21.12 10.19
C ILE A 714 53.80 -20.68 9.37
N ALA A 715 53.61 -19.80 8.37
CA ALA A 715 54.70 -19.31 7.53
C ALA A 715 55.72 -18.49 8.32
N VAL A 716 55.25 -17.59 9.21
CA VAL A 716 56.11 -16.79 10.08
C VAL A 716 56.87 -17.67 11.07
N LEU A 717 56.23 -18.68 11.66
CA LEU A 717 56.91 -19.62 12.55
C LEU A 717 57.93 -20.50 11.81
N TRP A 718 57.62 -20.97 10.59
CA TRP A 718 58.54 -21.76 9.79
C TRP A 718 59.78 -20.93 9.42
N VAL A 719 59.60 -19.80 8.74
CA VAL A 719 60.71 -18.95 8.30
C VAL A 719 61.46 -18.37 9.49
N GLY A 720 60.74 -18.03 10.56
CA GLY A 720 61.31 -17.59 11.82
C GLY A 720 62.19 -18.67 12.45
N ALA A 721 61.74 -19.91 12.50
CA ALA A 721 62.53 -21.03 13.02
C ALA A 721 63.80 -21.26 12.19
N THR A 722 63.74 -21.15 10.86
CA THR A 722 64.95 -21.25 10.02
C THR A 722 65.94 -20.13 10.33
N LEU A 723 65.48 -18.89 10.53
CA LEU A 723 66.33 -17.76 10.91
C LEU A 723 66.94 -17.93 12.31
N VAL A 724 66.23 -18.60 13.23
CA VAL A 724 66.76 -18.96 14.56
C VAL A 724 67.83 -20.05 14.44
N LEU A 725 67.63 -21.06 13.59
CA LEU A 725 68.62 -22.11 13.32
C LEU A 725 69.90 -21.53 12.66
N GLU A 726 69.75 -20.54 11.78
CA GLU A 726 70.84 -19.77 11.16
C GLU A 726 71.51 -18.78 12.11
N ARG A 727 71.00 -18.63 13.35
CA ARG A 727 71.46 -17.68 14.38
C ARG A 727 71.30 -16.19 14.01
N GLU A 728 70.42 -15.87 13.06
CA GLU A 728 70.03 -14.49 12.75
C GLU A 728 69.01 -13.93 13.77
N LEU A 729 68.26 -14.81 14.47
CA LEU A 729 67.26 -14.45 15.48
C LEU A 729 67.35 -15.36 16.72
N THR A 730 66.93 -14.86 17.87
CA THR A 730 66.73 -15.67 19.08
C THR A 730 65.34 -16.29 19.15
N ILE A 731 65.17 -17.34 19.96
CA ILE A 731 63.86 -17.95 20.21
C ILE A 731 62.90 -16.93 20.85
N GLY A 732 63.39 -16.10 21.78
CA GLY A 732 62.62 -15.03 22.39
C GLY A 732 62.19 -13.97 21.38
N GLN A 733 63.07 -13.55 20.47
CA GLN A 733 62.74 -12.60 19.41
C GLN A 733 61.66 -13.13 18.46
N LEU A 734 61.70 -14.41 18.11
CA LEU A 734 60.66 -15.05 17.30
C LEU A 734 59.30 -15.05 18.01
N MET A 735 59.28 -15.37 19.31
CA MET A 735 58.06 -15.35 20.11
C MET A 735 57.48 -13.94 20.28
N ALA A 736 58.33 -12.93 20.49
CA ALA A 736 57.92 -11.52 20.51
C ALA A 736 57.36 -11.08 19.14
N PHE A 737 58.01 -11.47 18.04
CA PHE A 737 57.53 -11.17 16.69
C PHE A 737 56.15 -11.77 16.43
N ASN A 738 55.90 -13.02 16.85
CA ASN A 738 54.59 -13.66 16.74
C ASN A 738 53.51 -12.91 17.55
N ALA A 739 53.86 -12.41 18.75
CA ALA A 739 52.93 -11.61 19.55
C ALA A 739 52.62 -10.24 18.89
N PHE A 740 53.63 -9.54 18.36
CA PHE A 740 53.43 -8.30 17.61
C PHE A 740 52.59 -8.50 16.34
N MET A 741 52.79 -9.61 15.64
CA MET A 741 51.97 -10.00 14.49
C MET A 741 50.48 -10.10 14.87
N GLY A 742 50.16 -10.69 16.03
CA GLY A 742 48.78 -10.75 16.55
C GLY A 742 48.16 -9.36 16.74
N SER A 743 48.94 -8.41 17.28
CA SER A 743 48.53 -7.01 17.47
C SER A 743 48.32 -6.25 16.16
N VAL A 744 48.99 -6.64 15.08
CA VAL A 744 48.80 -6.08 13.73
C VAL A 744 47.61 -6.71 13.01
N LEU A 745 47.46 -8.02 13.07
CA LEU A 745 46.39 -8.74 12.37
C LEU A 745 45.00 -8.47 12.96
N ALA A 746 44.88 -8.26 14.27
CA ALA A 746 43.57 -8.04 14.91
C ALA A 746 42.84 -6.77 14.40
N PRO A 747 43.46 -5.56 14.35
CA PRO A 747 42.83 -4.37 13.76
C PRO A 747 42.54 -4.51 12.26
N LEU A 748 43.40 -5.20 11.52
CA LEU A 748 43.20 -5.45 10.08
C LEU A 748 41.96 -6.32 9.83
N MET A 749 41.73 -7.35 10.64
CA MET A 749 40.52 -8.17 10.57
C MET A 749 39.27 -7.38 10.99
N GLY A 750 39.39 -6.48 11.97
CA GLY A 750 38.32 -5.57 12.37
C GLY A 750 37.84 -4.67 11.24
N LEU A 751 38.73 -4.29 10.29
CA LEU A 751 38.41 -3.42 9.16
C LEU A 751 37.30 -3.99 8.25
N VAL A 752 37.22 -5.31 8.11
CA VAL A 752 36.14 -5.98 7.35
C VAL A 752 34.78 -5.71 8.00
N ALA A 753 34.70 -5.84 9.32
CA ALA A 753 33.47 -5.61 10.07
C ALA A 753 33.08 -4.12 10.07
N LEU A 754 34.07 -3.22 10.23
CA LEU A 754 33.86 -1.78 10.11
C LEU A 754 33.30 -1.39 8.75
N TRP A 755 33.77 -2.04 7.69
CA TRP A 755 33.34 -1.72 6.34
C TRP A 755 31.86 -2.03 6.12
N GLY A 756 31.37 -3.14 6.68
CA GLY A 756 29.94 -3.46 6.70
C GLY A 756 29.13 -2.41 7.46
N GLN A 757 29.56 -2.09 8.69
CA GLN A 757 28.88 -1.10 9.53
C GLN A 757 28.89 0.31 8.93
N LEU A 758 29.98 0.71 8.27
CA LEU A 758 30.11 1.99 7.56
C LEU A 758 29.11 2.07 6.41
N ASN A 759 28.90 0.97 5.69
CA ASN A 759 27.93 0.94 4.61
C ASN A 759 26.49 0.99 5.14
N ASP A 760 26.17 0.23 6.19
CA ASP A 760 24.85 0.24 6.81
C ASP A 760 24.52 1.62 7.37
N ALA A 761 25.50 2.27 8.02
CA ALA A 761 25.39 3.66 8.45
C ALA A 761 25.24 4.61 7.28
N GLY A 762 25.95 4.41 6.17
CA GLY A 762 25.81 5.21 4.95
C GLY A 762 24.40 5.14 4.36
N VAL A 763 23.79 3.96 4.31
CA VAL A 763 22.40 3.77 3.86
C VAL A 763 21.41 4.41 4.84
N ALA A 764 21.60 4.22 6.15
CA ALA A 764 20.79 4.88 7.16
C ALA A 764 20.91 6.42 7.08
N MET A 765 22.11 6.94 6.80
CA MET A 765 22.34 8.38 6.63
C MET A 765 21.62 8.95 5.40
N GLU A 766 21.67 8.27 4.25
CA GLU A 766 20.93 8.68 3.04
C GLU A 766 19.43 8.79 3.33
N ARG A 767 18.93 7.84 4.10
CA ARG A 767 17.51 7.72 4.48
C ARG A 767 17.07 8.70 5.56
N LEU A 768 17.94 9.07 6.50
CA LEU A 768 17.68 10.18 7.41
C LEU A 768 17.79 11.53 6.70
N GLY A 769 18.69 11.63 5.72
CA GLY A 769 18.85 12.80 4.85
C GLY A 769 17.51 13.19 4.20
N ASP A 770 16.72 12.21 3.77
CA ASP A 770 15.41 12.44 3.16
C ASP A 770 14.40 13.24 4.02
N VAL A 771 14.57 13.24 5.35
CA VAL A 771 13.78 14.05 6.30
C VAL A 771 14.55 15.30 6.72
N LEU A 772 15.84 15.16 7.03
CA LEU A 772 16.67 16.26 7.51
C LEU A 772 16.94 17.34 6.44
N ASP A 773 16.78 17.01 5.17
CA ASP A 773 16.94 17.93 4.04
C ASP A 773 15.64 18.66 3.68
N LEU A 774 14.51 18.24 4.24
CA LEU A 774 13.26 18.97 4.07
C LEU A 774 13.33 20.30 4.81
N GLU A 775 12.86 21.34 4.14
CA GLU A 775 12.77 22.67 4.75
C GLU A 775 11.70 22.66 5.85
N PRO A 776 12.02 23.21 7.04
CA PRO A 776 11.00 23.50 8.05
C PRO A 776 9.90 24.40 7.51
N GLU A 777 8.69 24.28 8.07
CA GLU A 777 7.55 25.18 7.81
C GLU A 777 7.95 26.65 7.98
N GLN A 778 8.82 26.88 8.95
CA GLN A 778 9.32 28.17 9.35
C GLN A 778 10.85 28.19 9.30
N LYS A 779 11.43 28.81 8.26
CA LYS A 779 12.88 28.94 8.13
C LYS A 779 13.48 29.72 9.32
N PRO A 780 14.57 29.24 9.94
CA PRO A 780 15.21 29.93 11.07
C PRO A 780 15.78 31.31 10.71
N GLN A 781 16.10 31.54 9.43
CA GLN A 781 16.69 32.79 8.96
C GLN A 781 15.66 33.93 8.89
N ASP A 782 14.38 33.59 8.70
CA ASP A 782 13.29 34.56 8.53
C ASP A 782 12.67 34.99 9.87
N VAL A 783 13.17 34.45 11.00
CA VAL A 783 12.60 34.71 12.34
C VAL A 783 12.63 36.21 12.68
N LEU A 784 13.65 36.95 12.24
CA LEU A 784 13.78 38.38 12.49
C LEU A 784 12.85 39.24 11.61
N SER A 785 12.40 38.72 10.48
CA SER A 785 11.50 39.42 9.55
C SER A 785 10.01 39.12 9.77
N ARG A 786 9.68 38.22 10.71
CA ARG A 786 8.29 37.83 10.98
C ARG A 786 7.60 38.79 11.93
N VAL A 787 6.32 38.98 11.67
CA VAL A 787 5.45 39.77 12.55
C VAL A 787 4.98 38.87 13.68
N MET A 788 5.34 39.26 14.91
CA MET A 788 4.72 38.77 16.13
C MET A 788 3.35 39.46 16.24
N LEU A 789 2.27 38.73 16.01
CA LEU A 789 0.93 39.31 16.13
C LEU A 789 0.67 39.73 17.59
N PRO A 790 0.09 40.92 17.81
CA PRO A 790 -0.53 41.25 19.10
C PRO A 790 -1.79 40.39 19.32
N ASP A 791 -2.56 40.69 20.37
CA ASP A 791 -3.85 40.05 20.62
C ASP A 791 -4.75 40.19 19.39
N LEU A 792 -5.18 39.05 18.85
CA LEU A 792 -5.97 38.93 17.64
C LEU A 792 -7.37 39.56 17.86
N GLN A 793 -7.74 40.50 17.00
CA GLN A 793 -9.10 41.05 16.97
C GLN A 793 -10.07 40.12 16.25
N GLY A 794 -9.57 39.35 15.28
CA GLY A 794 -10.30 38.27 14.62
C GLY A 794 -10.93 38.70 13.29
N GLU A 795 -10.37 39.71 12.63
CA GLU A 795 -10.67 40.05 11.24
C GLU A 795 -9.88 39.12 10.31
N ILE A 796 -10.57 38.49 9.35
CA ILE A 796 -9.94 37.62 8.35
C ILE A 796 -10.46 38.00 6.98
N VAL A 797 -9.56 38.25 6.03
CA VAL A 797 -9.91 38.59 4.65
C VAL A 797 -9.20 37.66 3.69
N MET A 798 -9.96 36.98 2.85
CA MET A 798 -9.45 36.16 1.73
C MET A 798 -9.83 36.83 0.42
N LYS A 799 -8.85 36.97 -0.49
CA LYS A 799 -9.04 37.58 -1.81
C LYS A 799 -8.47 36.69 -2.89
N ASP A 800 -9.33 36.33 -3.83
CA ASP A 800 -9.06 35.58 -5.06
C ASP A 800 -8.20 34.33 -4.79
N LEU A 801 -8.56 33.61 -3.71
CA LEU A 801 -7.73 32.53 -3.18
C LEU A 801 -7.97 31.25 -3.95
N TYR A 802 -6.87 30.63 -4.37
CA TYR A 802 -6.86 29.28 -4.95
C TYR A 802 -5.95 28.35 -4.14
N PHE A 803 -6.37 27.10 -3.98
CA PHE A 803 -5.60 26.11 -3.24
C PHE A 803 -5.69 24.71 -3.83
N ARG A 804 -4.55 24.03 -3.87
CA ARG A 804 -4.40 22.61 -4.23
C ARG A 804 -3.39 21.92 -3.31
N TYR A 805 -3.58 20.64 -3.01
CA TYR A 805 -2.68 19.87 -2.12
C TYR A 805 -1.39 19.38 -2.81
N GLY A 806 -1.40 19.25 -4.15
CA GLY A 806 -0.27 18.75 -4.94
C GLY A 806 0.39 19.83 -5.80
N GLY A 807 1.17 19.40 -6.79
CA GLY A 807 1.78 20.30 -7.78
C GLY A 807 0.76 20.91 -8.74
N GLU A 808 1.26 21.67 -9.72
CA GLU A 808 0.45 22.40 -10.72
C GLU A 808 -0.46 21.51 -11.59
N ASP A 809 -0.23 20.20 -11.63
CA ASP A 809 -1.09 19.25 -12.36
C ASP A 809 -2.29 18.75 -11.53
N THR A 810 -2.33 19.03 -10.23
CA THR A 810 -3.45 18.61 -9.38
C THR A 810 -4.59 19.62 -9.45
N PRO A 811 -5.86 19.19 -9.57
CA PRO A 811 -6.98 20.11 -9.64
C PRO A 811 -7.05 20.96 -8.37
N TYR A 812 -7.51 22.20 -8.51
CA TYR A 812 -7.78 23.03 -7.35
C TYR A 812 -8.88 22.40 -6.51
N VAL A 813 -8.68 22.40 -5.20
CA VAL A 813 -9.69 22.01 -4.22
C VAL A 813 -10.52 23.22 -3.82
N LEU A 814 -9.92 24.41 -3.86
CA LEU A 814 -10.58 25.68 -3.66
C LEU A 814 -10.26 26.61 -4.83
N GLU A 815 -11.29 27.21 -5.40
CA GLU A 815 -11.22 28.05 -6.60
C GLU A 815 -11.90 29.40 -6.32
N ASN A 816 -11.16 30.49 -6.56
CA ASN A 816 -11.64 31.86 -6.45
C ASN A 816 -12.42 32.16 -5.15
N ILE A 817 -11.80 31.85 -4.01
CA ILE A 817 -12.41 32.08 -2.71
C ILE A 817 -12.16 33.53 -2.26
N SER A 818 -13.24 34.31 -2.19
CA SER A 818 -13.22 35.72 -1.77
C SER A 818 -14.30 36.02 -0.74
N PHE A 819 -13.92 36.30 0.50
CA PHE A 819 -14.82 36.72 1.57
C PHE A 819 -14.07 37.42 2.71
N ALA A 820 -14.82 38.09 3.59
CA ALA A 820 -14.29 38.72 4.80
C ALA A 820 -15.12 38.30 6.03
N ILE A 821 -14.43 38.04 7.13
CA ILE A 821 -14.97 37.78 8.46
C ILE A 821 -14.66 38.98 9.35
N ARG A 822 -15.68 39.54 10.00
CA ARG A 822 -15.54 40.65 10.94
C ARG A 822 -15.20 40.14 12.35
N PRO A 823 -14.52 40.94 13.17
CA PRO A 823 -14.31 40.62 14.59
C PRO A 823 -15.60 40.25 15.31
N GLY A 824 -15.61 39.10 15.99
CA GLY A 824 -16.76 38.60 16.75
C GLY A 824 -17.91 38.00 15.91
N GLU A 825 -17.74 37.89 14.58
CA GLU A 825 -18.75 37.33 13.69
C GLU A 825 -18.77 35.79 13.74
N MET A 826 -19.95 35.19 13.80
CA MET A 826 -20.16 33.75 13.65
C MET A 826 -20.42 33.38 12.19
N VAL A 827 -19.50 32.67 11.57
CA VAL A 827 -19.57 32.26 10.16
C VAL A 827 -19.81 30.76 10.05
N ALA A 828 -20.88 30.35 9.36
CA ALA A 828 -21.14 28.95 9.05
C ALA A 828 -20.73 28.60 7.62
N ILE A 829 -19.95 27.52 7.45
CA ILE A 829 -19.57 26.98 6.14
C ILE A 829 -20.41 25.73 5.87
N VAL A 830 -21.21 25.77 4.80
CA VAL A 830 -22.13 24.68 4.41
C VAL A 830 -21.86 24.23 2.99
N GLY A 831 -22.11 22.96 2.68
CA GLY A 831 -21.84 22.42 1.35
C GLY A 831 -21.80 20.90 1.33
N ARG A 832 -21.90 20.30 0.14
CA ARG A 832 -21.86 18.84 -0.04
C ARG A 832 -20.56 18.23 0.49
N SER A 833 -20.55 16.94 0.79
CA SER A 833 -19.30 16.24 1.11
C SER A 833 -18.31 16.38 -0.07
N GLY A 834 -17.02 16.58 0.24
CA GLY A 834 -15.99 16.80 -0.79
C GLY A 834 -15.89 18.21 -1.38
N SER A 835 -16.72 19.18 -0.97
CA SER A 835 -16.69 20.57 -1.49
C SER A 835 -15.47 21.41 -1.08
N GLY A 836 -14.60 20.92 -0.18
CA GLY A 836 -13.42 21.66 0.29
C GLY A 836 -13.55 22.33 1.66
N LYS A 837 -14.65 22.12 2.41
CA LYS A 837 -14.90 22.78 3.72
C LYS A 837 -13.76 22.59 4.73
N THR A 838 -13.37 21.34 5.00
CA THR A 838 -12.25 21.02 5.90
C THR A 838 -10.92 21.59 5.39
N THR A 839 -10.73 21.69 4.08
CA THR A 839 -9.55 22.35 3.49
C THR A 839 -9.55 23.85 3.81
N LEU A 840 -10.69 24.52 3.71
CA LEU A 840 -10.84 25.93 4.08
C LEU A 840 -10.60 26.15 5.59
N ALA A 841 -11.10 25.28 6.46
CA ALA A 841 -10.77 25.33 7.89
C ALA A 841 -9.27 25.16 8.16
N LYS A 842 -8.60 24.23 7.47
CA LYS A 842 -7.15 24.02 7.61
C LYS A 842 -6.33 25.23 7.12
N LEU A 843 -6.81 25.96 6.11
CA LEU A 843 -6.22 27.24 5.69
C LEU A 843 -6.44 28.34 6.74
N LEU A 844 -7.65 28.42 7.33
CA LEU A 844 -7.94 29.39 8.39
C LEU A 844 -7.06 29.20 9.63
N VAL A 845 -6.77 27.95 10.00
CA VAL A 845 -5.82 27.62 11.10
C VAL A 845 -4.36 27.87 10.71
N GLY A 846 -4.09 28.10 9.42
CA GLY A 846 -2.74 28.33 8.89
C GLY A 846 -1.89 27.07 8.75
N PHE A 847 -2.50 25.89 8.58
CA PHE A 847 -1.76 24.65 8.30
C PHE A 847 -1.24 24.57 6.86
N TYR A 848 -1.88 25.30 5.95
CA TYR A 848 -1.47 25.43 4.56
C TYR A 848 -1.41 26.90 4.19
N LYS A 849 -0.64 27.19 3.15
CA LYS A 849 -0.60 28.50 2.51
C LYS A 849 -1.43 28.44 1.22
N PRO A 850 -2.09 29.54 0.82
CA PRO A 850 -2.76 29.59 -0.48
C PRO A 850 -1.75 29.39 -1.62
N THR A 851 -2.18 28.75 -2.70
CA THR A 851 -1.36 28.58 -3.91
C THR A 851 -1.30 29.89 -4.69
N GLU A 852 -2.45 30.55 -4.82
CA GLU A 852 -2.61 31.88 -5.41
C GLU A 852 -3.59 32.71 -4.58
N GLY A 853 -3.56 34.03 -4.78
CA GLY A 853 -4.32 34.98 -3.99
C GLY A 853 -3.65 35.30 -2.65
N SER A 854 -4.41 35.91 -1.74
CA SER A 854 -3.89 36.34 -0.44
C SER A 854 -4.89 36.10 0.69
N MET A 855 -4.35 35.85 1.87
CA MET A 855 -5.10 35.77 3.12
C MET A 855 -4.45 36.71 4.14
N THR A 856 -5.22 37.66 4.64
CA THR A 856 -4.78 38.59 5.68
C THR A 856 -5.56 38.40 6.96
N VAL A 857 -4.88 38.50 8.09
CA VAL A 857 -5.42 38.42 9.45
C VAL A 857 -5.12 39.73 10.16
N ASP A 858 -6.15 40.45 10.60
CA ASP A 858 -6.06 41.80 11.19
C ASP A 858 -5.18 42.78 10.37
N GLY A 859 -5.25 42.67 9.04
CA GLY A 859 -4.48 43.48 8.09
C GLY A 859 -3.05 42.99 7.79
N TYR A 860 -2.57 41.94 8.46
CA TYR A 860 -1.26 41.34 8.19
C TYR A 860 -1.37 40.13 7.28
N ASP A 861 -0.47 39.97 6.30
CA ASP A 861 -0.41 38.77 5.46
C ASP A 861 0.02 37.55 6.30
N LEU A 862 -0.77 36.46 6.22
CA LEU A 862 -0.51 35.21 6.92
C LEU A 862 0.89 34.65 6.63
N ASN A 863 1.46 34.93 5.46
CA ASN A 863 2.79 34.47 5.07
C ASN A 863 3.94 35.08 5.89
N VAL A 864 3.72 36.27 6.47
CA VAL A 864 4.72 37.03 7.22
C VAL A 864 4.54 36.87 8.74
N ILE A 865 3.36 36.42 9.16
CA ILE A 865 3.03 36.17 10.57
C ILE A 865 3.77 34.94 11.10
N ASP A 866 4.19 34.99 12.36
CA ASP A 866 4.68 33.79 13.04
C ASP A 866 3.56 32.80 13.37
N ALA A 867 3.68 31.57 12.85
CA ALA A 867 2.67 30.53 12.97
C ALA A 867 2.45 30.06 14.41
N ALA A 868 3.47 30.10 15.28
CA ALA A 868 3.31 29.70 16.67
C ALA A 868 2.45 30.72 17.44
N PHE A 869 2.71 32.02 17.23
CA PHE A 869 1.92 33.10 17.83
C PHE A 869 0.49 33.16 17.29
N TYR A 870 0.30 32.90 16.00
CA TYR A 870 -1.04 32.82 15.43
C TYR A 870 -1.82 31.64 16.01
N ARG A 871 -1.27 30.42 15.95
CA ARG A 871 -1.94 29.20 16.40
C ARG A 871 -2.22 29.17 17.91
N ALA A 872 -1.40 29.86 18.72
CA ALA A 872 -1.67 30.01 20.15
C ALA A 872 -2.99 30.75 20.44
N GLN A 873 -3.46 31.60 19.51
CA GLN A 873 -4.68 32.38 19.61
C GLN A 873 -5.87 31.75 18.86
N VAL A 874 -5.69 30.55 18.29
CA VAL A 874 -6.69 29.82 17.50
C VAL A 874 -7.09 28.53 18.22
N GLY A 875 -8.38 28.40 18.55
CA GLY A 875 -8.94 27.15 19.06
C GLY A 875 -9.50 26.33 17.90
N TYR A 876 -8.91 25.16 17.63
CA TYR A 876 -9.35 24.28 16.55
C TYR A 876 -9.90 22.95 17.09
N VAL A 877 -11.13 22.62 16.71
CA VAL A 877 -11.74 21.31 16.96
C VAL A 877 -11.80 20.56 15.63
N MET A 878 -11.11 19.42 15.58
CA MET A 878 -10.94 18.63 14.35
C MET A 878 -12.15 17.74 14.08
N GLN A 879 -12.34 17.35 12.81
CA GLN A 879 -13.34 16.35 12.41
C GLN A 879 -13.11 14.99 13.08
N SER A 880 -11.84 14.53 13.13
CA SER A 880 -11.43 13.32 13.83
C SER A 880 -10.61 13.67 15.07
N ASN A 881 -11.27 13.69 16.23
CA ASN A 881 -10.64 14.09 17.48
C ASN A 881 -9.72 12.99 18.05
N LEU A 882 -8.53 13.39 18.49
CA LEU A 882 -7.52 12.51 19.11
C LEU A 882 -7.19 13.02 20.52
N LEU A 883 -7.18 12.11 21.48
CA LEU A 883 -6.62 12.35 22.82
C LEU A 883 -5.24 11.71 22.93
N PHE A 884 -4.34 12.42 23.62
CA PHE A 884 -3.03 11.90 23.96
C PHE A 884 -3.15 11.03 25.23
N SER A 885 -2.28 10.03 25.35
CA SER A 885 -2.18 9.25 26.57
C SER A 885 -1.75 10.15 27.72
N GLY A 886 -2.55 10.24 28.78
CA GLY A 886 -2.35 11.16 29.90
C GLY A 886 -3.62 11.32 30.73
N THR A 887 -3.61 12.22 31.70
CA THR A 887 -4.82 12.54 32.47
C THR A 887 -5.82 13.38 31.66
N ILE A 888 -7.08 13.45 32.09
CA ILE A 888 -8.06 14.35 31.49
C ILE A 888 -7.62 15.81 31.65
N ALA A 889 -7.06 16.17 32.81
CA ALA A 889 -6.51 17.50 33.06
C ALA A 889 -5.39 17.86 32.06
N GLU A 890 -4.41 16.98 31.85
CA GLU A 890 -3.32 17.16 30.88
C GLU A 890 -3.84 17.26 29.45
N ASN A 891 -4.90 16.51 29.12
CA ASN A 891 -5.51 16.58 27.80
C ASN A 891 -6.26 17.90 27.55
N ILE A 892 -6.86 18.51 28.59
CA ILE A 892 -7.53 19.82 28.47
C ILE A 892 -6.49 20.94 28.43
N ALA A 893 -5.55 20.97 29.36
CA ALA A 893 -4.49 21.96 29.48
C ALA A 893 -3.25 21.61 28.64
N CYS A 894 -3.48 21.15 27.42
CA CYS A 894 -2.39 20.67 26.57
C CYS A 894 -1.40 21.80 26.25
N GLY A 895 -0.12 21.55 26.52
CA GLY A 895 0.97 22.51 26.29
C GLY A 895 1.27 23.45 27.47
N ASP A 896 0.57 23.31 28.60
CA ASP A 896 0.82 24.07 29.82
C ASP A 896 1.47 23.16 30.89
N ASP A 897 2.65 23.55 31.36
CA ASP A 897 3.40 22.81 32.39
C ASP A 897 2.77 22.96 33.78
N SER A 898 1.98 24.02 34.03
CA SER A 898 1.32 24.25 35.31
C SER A 898 -0.18 24.59 35.15
N PRO A 899 -1.02 23.58 34.87
CA PRO A 899 -2.42 23.80 34.55
C PRO A 899 -3.23 24.51 35.65
N ASP A 900 -3.99 25.55 35.29
CA ASP A 900 -4.96 26.17 36.21
C ASP A 900 -6.20 25.29 36.34
N ARG A 901 -6.35 24.62 37.48
CA ARG A 901 -7.50 23.76 37.80
C ARG A 901 -8.84 24.50 37.67
N ARG A 902 -8.89 25.79 38.04
CA ARG A 902 -10.12 26.57 37.96
C ARG A 902 -10.51 26.79 36.49
N ARG A 903 -9.52 27.10 35.64
CA ARG A 903 -9.73 27.25 34.20
C ARG A 903 -10.17 25.94 33.56
N ILE A 904 -9.54 24.81 33.92
CA ILE A 904 -9.93 23.48 33.45
C ILE A 904 -11.40 23.20 33.78
N GLU A 905 -11.84 23.45 35.00
CA GLU A 905 -13.23 23.23 35.41
C GLU A 905 -14.21 24.15 34.66
N GLU A 906 -13.84 25.42 34.48
CA GLU A 906 -14.64 26.41 33.75
C GLU A 906 -14.87 25.96 32.29
N VAL A 907 -13.81 25.66 31.54
CA VAL A 907 -13.93 25.24 30.13
C VAL A 907 -14.59 23.87 29.99
N ALA A 908 -14.40 22.98 30.98
CA ALA A 908 -15.10 21.71 31.02
C ALA A 908 -16.61 21.86 31.28
N ARG A 909 -17.05 22.88 32.02
CA ARG A 909 -18.49 23.19 32.17
C ARG A 909 -19.06 23.80 30.90
N MET A 910 -18.35 24.74 30.27
CA MET A 910 -18.75 25.32 28.98
C MET A 910 -18.95 24.23 27.91
N ALA A 911 -18.05 23.24 27.86
CA ALA A 911 -18.12 22.12 26.92
C ALA A 911 -19.03 20.96 27.37
N ASP A 912 -19.82 21.11 28.44
CA ASP A 912 -20.68 20.04 29.01
C ASP A 912 -19.91 18.75 29.38
N ALA A 913 -18.61 18.86 29.66
CA ALA A 913 -17.73 17.74 30.00
C ALA A 913 -17.68 17.45 31.51
N HIS A 914 -17.82 18.49 32.35
CA HIS A 914 -17.66 18.38 33.80
C HIS A 914 -18.54 17.28 34.43
N ALA A 915 -19.79 17.15 33.99
CA ALA A 915 -20.75 16.21 34.56
C ALA A 915 -20.35 14.73 34.40
N PHE A 916 -19.70 14.36 33.28
CA PHE A 916 -19.22 12.99 33.10
C PHE A 916 -17.83 12.81 33.72
N ILE A 917 -16.97 13.83 33.67
CA ILE A 917 -15.64 13.78 34.29
C ILE A 917 -15.78 13.52 35.79
N SER A 918 -16.68 14.24 36.48
CA SER A 918 -16.94 14.07 37.91
C SER A 918 -17.51 12.69 38.29
N LYS A 919 -18.02 11.92 37.32
CA LYS A 919 -18.49 10.53 37.53
C LYS A 919 -17.38 9.50 37.35
N LEU A 920 -16.23 9.89 36.81
CA LEU A 920 -15.07 8.99 36.67
C LEU A 920 -14.42 8.75 38.03
N PRO A 921 -13.87 7.55 38.30
CA PRO A 921 -13.28 7.20 39.59
C PRO A 921 -12.21 8.18 40.09
N LEU A 922 -11.42 8.73 39.16
CA LEU A 922 -10.34 9.68 39.45
C LEU A 922 -10.64 11.11 38.97
N GLY A 923 -11.88 11.40 38.54
CA GLY A 923 -12.26 12.72 38.04
C GLY A 923 -11.34 13.21 36.91
N TYR A 924 -10.78 14.41 37.08
CA TYR A 924 -9.82 15.02 36.14
C TYR A 924 -8.46 14.30 36.08
N GLU A 925 -8.10 13.54 37.11
CA GLU A 925 -6.85 12.76 37.16
C GLU A 925 -7.02 11.36 36.51
N GLN A 926 -8.20 11.08 35.95
CA GLN A 926 -8.43 9.83 35.22
C GLN A 926 -7.48 9.75 34.04
N VAL A 927 -6.65 8.70 34.02
CA VAL A 927 -5.76 8.40 32.90
C VAL A 927 -6.60 7.86 31.75
N VAL A 928 -6.44 8.48 30.59
CA VAL A 928 -7.04 8.09 29.31
C VAL A 928 -5.94 7.51 28.44
N GLY A 929 -6.18 6.32 27.88
CA GLY A 929 -5.24 5.65 26.97
C GLY A 929 -5.19 6.29 25.58
N GLU A 930 -4.31 5.76 24.71
CA GLU A 930 -4.15 6.25 23.34
C GLU A 930 -5.51 6.26 22.60
N ARG A 931 -5.78 7.34 21.85
CA ARG A 931 -7.07 7.56 21.13
C ARG A 931 -8.31 7.63 22.02
N GLY A 932 -8.18 7.80 23.34
CA GLY A 932 -9.36 7.93 24.18
C GLY A 932 -10.00 6.61 24.59
N ILE A 933 -9.26 5.48 24.57
CA ILE A 933 -9.79 4.16 24.96
C ILE A 933 -10.46 4.26 26.35
N GLY A 934 -11.76 3.94 26.39
CA GLY A 934 -12.59 4.05 27.59
C GLY A 934 -13.57 5.23 27.62
N LEU A 935 -13.49 6.15 26.64
CA LEU A 935 -14.44 7.25 26.47
C LEU A 935 -15.29 7.07 25.21
N SER A 936 -16.54 7.54 25.24
CA SER A 936 -17.39 7.58 24.04
C SER A 936 -16.95 8.69 23.08
N GLY A 937 -17.31 8.56 21.80
CA GLY A 937 -17.00 9.59 20.79
C GLY A 937 -17.48 11.00 21.18
N GLY A 938 -18.69 11.09 21.75
CA GLY A 938 -19.23 12.36 22.26
C GLY A 938 -18.50 12.89 23.49
N GLN A 939 -17.97 12.03 24.37
CA GLN A 939 -17.11 12.46 25.49
C GLN A 939 -15.76 13.01 24.98
N ILE A 940 -15.14 12.32 24.02
CA ILE A 940 -13.90 12.77 23.38
C ILE A 940 -14.10 14.13 22.71
N GLN A 941 -15.21 14.32 22.00
CA GLN A 941 -15.54 15.58 21.34
C GLN A 941 -15.69 16.73 22.35
N ARG A 942 -16.40 16.53 23.46
CA ARG A 942 -16.52 17.51 24.54
C ARG A 942 -15.17 17.87 25.17
N LEU A 943 -14.27 16.90 25.37
CA LEU A 943 -12.92 17.17 25.84
C LEU A 943 -12.10 17.99 24.84
N CYS A 944 -12.25 17.73 23.54
CA CYS A 944 -11.58 18.51 22.51
C CYS A 944 -12.13 19.95 22.41
N ILE A 945 -13.42 20.16 22.64
CA ILE A 945 -14.00 21.51 22.78
C ILE A 945 -13.41 22.21 23.99
N ALA A 946 -13.37 21.55 25.16
CA ALA A 946 -12.73 22.10 26.36
C ALA A 946 -11.25 22.45 26.15
N ARG A 947 -10.49 21.58 25.46
CA ARG A 947 -9.10 21.81 25.06
C ARG A 947 -8.95 23.05 24.18
N ALA A 948 -9.82 23.22 23.18
CA ALA A 948 -9.78 24.37 22.30
C ALA A 948 -10.05 25.69 23.06
N LEU A 949 -10.83 25.66 24.13
CA LEU A 949 -11.19 26.84 24.93
C LEU A 949 -10.19 27.18 26.05
N TYR A 950 -9.32 26.25 26.43
CA TYR A 950 -8.42 26.40 27.60
C TYR A 950 -7.58 27.68 27.52
N HIS A 951 -6.91 27.90 26.38
CA HIS A 951 -6.03 29.05 26.10
C HIS A 951 -6.77 30.35 25.72
N ASP A 952 -8.09 30.40 25.90
CA ASP A 952 -8.95 31.56 25.58
C ASP A 952 -8.72 32.15 24.16
N PRO A 953 -8.90 31.34 23.10
CA PRO A 953 -8.59 31.76 21.74
C PRO A 953 -9.52 32.88 21.26
N ARG A 954 -9.02 33.74 20.38
CA ARG A 954 -9.77 34.82 19.74
C ARG A 954 -10.47 34.36 18.46
N LEU A 955 -9.93 33.34 17.82
CA LEU A 955 -10.53 32.66 16.66
C LEU A 955 -10.86 31.20 17.03
N LEU A 956 -12.12 30.81 16.87
CA LEU A 956 -12.58 29.44 17.04
C LEU A 956 -12.92 28.82 15.68
N VAL A 957 -12.39 27.63 15.41
CA VAL A 957 -12.68 26.87 14.18
C VAL A 957 -13.21 25.49 14.57
N PHE A 958 -14.47 25.22 14.25
CA PHE A 958 -15.15 23.97 14.55
C PHE A 958 -15.39 23.18 13.25
N ASP A 959 -14.69 22.07 13.06
CA ASP A 959 -14.86 21.18 11.91
C ASP A 959 -15.74 19.98 12.28
N GLU A 960 -17.04 20.05 11.97
CA GLU A 960 -18.03 19.01 12.29
C GLU A 960 -18.08 18.63 13.80
N ALA A 961 -17.87 19.62 14.67
CA ALA A 961 -17.70 19.43 16.12
C ALA A 961 -18.95 18.95 16.91
N THR A 962 -20.09 18.69 16.26
CA THR A 962 -21.32 18.19 16.88
C THR A 962 -21.85 16.89 16.26
N SER A 963 -21.10 16.28 15.34
CA SER A 963 -21.54 15.08 14.60
C SER A 963 -21.62 13.82 15.45
N ALA A 964 -20.79 13.68 16.49
CA ALA A 964 -20.72 12.51 17.35
C ALA A 964 -21.38 12.72 18.73
N LEU A 965 -22.08 13.85 18.93
CA LEU A 965 -22.81 14.16 20.16
C LEU A 965 -24.24 13.58 20.11
N ASP A 966 -24.68 13.07 21.25
CA ASP A 966 -26.10 12.81 21.49
C ASP A 966 -26.89 14.14 21.57
N THR A 967 -28.19 14.06 21.27
CA THR A 967 -29.08 15.23 21.18
C THR A 967 -29.10 16.08 22.45
N GLN A 968 -28.94 15.47 23.63
CA GLN A 968 -28.94 16.21 24.90
C GLN A 968 -27.65 16.99 25.11
N SER A 969 -26.49 16.33 24.95
CA SER A 969 -25.19 17.01 25.06
C SER A 969 -25.05 18.13 24.02
N GLU A 970 -25.57 17.91 22.81
CA GLU A 970 -25.60 18.94 21.76
C GLU A 970 -26.44 20.15 22.15
N SER A 971 -27.66 19.93 22.66
CA SER A 971 -28.53 21.03 23.11
C SER A 971 -27.87 21.86 24.21
N ASN A 972 -27.18 21.21 25.15
CA ASN A 972 -26.44 21.88 26.21
C ASN A 972 -25.29 22.73 25.65
N ILE A 973 -24.51 22.18 24.69
CA ILE A 973 -23.41 22.91 24.06
C ILE A 973 -23.92 24.09 23.21
N LEU A 974 -25.04 23.92 22.50
CA LEU A 974 -25.69 25.00 21.75
C LEU A 974 -26.20 26.11 22.69
N ALA A 975 -26.75 25.75 23.86
CA ALA A 975 -27.15 26.73 24.87
C ALA A 975 -25.93 27.51 25.40
N ASN A 976 -24.80 26.84 25.60
CA ASN A 976 -23.54 27.45 26.03
C ASN A 976 -22.81 28.17 24.88
N MET A 977 -23.21 27.96 23.62
CA MET A 977 -22.52 28.50 22.45
C MET A 977 -22.46 30.03 22.48
N GLN A 978 -23.50 30.70 22.97
CA GLN A 978 -23.47 32.16 23.12
C GLN A 978 -22.36 32.65 24.07
N GLU A 979 -22.10 31.91 25.15
CA GLU A 979 -21.01 32.22 26.08
C GLU A 979 -19.64 31.86 25.48
N ILE A 980 -19.56 30.72 24.79
CA ILE A 980 -18.37 30.27 24.06
C ILE A 980 -17.98 31.26 22.96
N LEU A 981 -18.95 31.89 22.28
CA LEU A 981 -18.70 32.83 21.18
C LEU A 981 -18.51 34.27 21.65
N ARG A 982 -18.80 34.58 22.92
CA ARG A 982 -18.77 35.95 23.43
C ARG A 982 -17.37 36.56 23.29
N GLY A 983 -17.24 37.57 22.42
CA GLY A 983 -15.98 38.28 22.18
C GLY A 983 -14.95 37.49 21.36
N ARG A 984 -15.39 36.47 20.61
CA ARG A 984 -14.54 35.61 19.76
C ARG A 984 -15.12 35.53 18.35
N THR A 985 -14.26 35.56 17.34
CA THR A 985 -14.67 35.23 15.96
C THR A 985 -14.78 33.71 15.85
N ALA A 986 -15.81 33.20 15.19
CA ALA A 986 -15.98 31.75 15.04
C ALA A 986 -16.35 31.32 13.63
N VAL A 987 -15.73 30.23 13.19
CA VAL A 987 -16.00 29.56 11.93
C VAL A 987 -16.45 28.14 12.21
N ILE A 988 -17.65 27.80 11.77
CA ILE A 988 -18.28 26.50 12.03
C ILE A 988 -18.59 25.80 10.72
N ILE A 989 -18.00 24.63 10.51
CA ILE A 989 -18.40 23.70 9.46
C ILE A 989 -19.53 22.84 10.02
N ALA A 990 -20.76 23.20 9.69
CA ALA A 990 -21.95 22.55 10.23
C ALA A 990 -22.69 21.73 9.17
N HIS A 991 -23.18 20.57 9.59
CA HIS A 991 -24.17 19.76 8.85
C HIS A 991 -25.55 19.80 9.49
N ARG A 992 -25.73 20.54 10.59
CA ARG A 992 -27.00 20.62 11.32
C ARG A 992 -27.62 22.00 11.18
N LEU A 993 -28.90 22.02 10.80
CA LEU A 993 -29.63 23.25 10.51
C LEU A 993 -29.68 24.20 11.71
N SER A 994 -29.84 23.67 12.93
CA SER A 994 -29.89 24.44 14.18
C SER A 994 -28.66 25.35 14.38
N THR A 995 -27.47 24.83 14.08
CA THR A 995 -26.21 25.60 14.18
C THR A 995 -26.05 26.59 13.04
N ILE A 996 -26.50 26.22 11.83
CA ILE A 996 -26.40 27.06 10.64
C ILE A 996 -27.32 28.30 10.76
N MET A 997 -28.53 28.11 11.32
CA MET A 997 -29.52 29.18 11.48
C MET A 997 -29.07 30.31 12.42
N GLN A 998 -28.17 30.01 13.36
CA GLN A 998 -27.67 30.99 14.34
C GLN A 998 -26.49 31.81 13.81
N ALA A 999 -25.94 31.47 12.65
CA ALA A 999 -24.77 32.15 12.11
C ALA A 999 -25.12 33.54 11.55
N ASP A 1000 -24.27 34.52 11.84
CA ASP A 1000 -24.37 35.89 11.31
C ASP A 1000 -24.16 35.93 9.79
N LYS A 1001 -23.34 35.01 9.28
CA LYS A 1001 -23.03 34.84 7.87
C LYS A 1001 -22.88 33.36 7.52
N ILE A 1002 -23.51 32.95 6.43
CA ILE A 1002 -23.41 31.60 5.90
C ILE A 1002 -22.64 31.65 4.57
N LEU A 1003 -21.67 30.77 4.41
CA LEU A 1003 -20.90 30.57 3.18
C LEU A 1003 -21.26 29.21 2.59
N VAL A 1004 -21.86 29.21 1.40
CA VAL A 1004 -22.23 27.99 0.68
C VAL A 1004 -21.12 27.62 -0.29
N LEU A 1005 -20.44 26.52 0.01
CA LEU A 1005 -19.33 25.99 -0.76
C LEU A 1005 -19.79 24.86 -1.68
N TYR A 1006 -19.53 25.00 -2.98
CA TYR A 1006 -19.86 24.01 -4.00
C TYR A 1006 -18.71 23.88 -4.99
N GLU A 1007 -18.23 22.65 -5.21
CA GLU A 1007 -17.11 22.34 -6.13
C GLU A 1007 -15.88 23.26 -5.93
N GLY A 1008 -15.56 23.59 -4.67
CA GLY A 1008 -14.40 24.41 -4.35
C GLY A 1008 -14.60 25.93 -4.43
N ALA A 1009 -15.77 26.41 -4.85
CA ALA A 1009 -16.08 27.85 -4.94
C ALA A 1009 -17.22 28.26 -3.98
N ILE A 1010 -17.22 29.54 -3.56
CA ILE A 1010 -18.34 30.13 -2.82
C ILE A 1010 -19.41 30.54 -3.82
N VAL A 1011 -20.54 29.84 -3.82
CA VAL A 1011 -21.65 30.11 -4.74
C VAL A 1011 -22.66 31.10 -4.15
N GLU A 1012 -22.86 31.07 -2.84
CA GLU A 1012 -23.79 31.93 -2.12
C GLU A 1012 -23.21 32.35 -0.77
N GLN A 1013 -23.49 33.58 -0.38
CA GLN A 1013 -23.20 34.10 0.95
C GLN A 1013 -24.27 35.09 1.41
N GLY A 1014 -24.58 35.08 2.70
CA GLY A 1014 -25.60 35.95 3.31
C GLY A 1014 -26.12 35.39 4.63
N ARG A 1015 -27.19 36.00 5.16
CA ARG A 1015 -27.92 35.48 6.33
C ARG A 1015 -28.85 34.33 5.95
N HIS A 1016 -29.25 33.55 6.95
CA HIS A 1016 -30.18 32.43 6.77
C HIS A 1016 -31.45 32.82 5.99
N GLU A 1017 -32.12 33.89 6.42
CA GLU A 1017 -33.37 34.38 5.83
C GLU A 1017 -33.16 34.83 4.37
N GLU A 1018 -32.10 35.59 4.11
CA GLU A 1018 -31.74 36.09 2.78
C GLU A 1018 -31.46 34.94 1.78
N LEU A 1019 -30.75 33.90 2.23
CA LEU A 1019 -30.41 32.76 1.39
C LEU A 1019 -31.60 31.83 1.13
N LEU A 1020 -32.54 31.72 2.08
CA LEU A 1020 -33.79 30.99 1.87
C LEU A 1020 -34.69 31.67 0.84
N GLU A 1021 -34.81 33.00 0.89
CA GLU A 1021 -35.61 33.77 -0.06
C GLU A 1021 -35.07 33.66 -1.50
N ARG A 1022 -33.75 33.61 -1.66
CA ARG A 1022 -33.08 33.44 -2.96
C ARG A 1022 -33.37 32.09 -3.62
N LYS A 1023 -33.85 31.08 -2.87
CA LYS A 1023 -34.16 29.72 -3.36
C LYS A 1023 -33.03 29.06 -4.16
N GLY A 1024 -31.79 29.37 -3.79
CA GLY A 1024 -30.59 28.85 -4.44
C GLY A 1024 -30.13 27.48 -3.91
N MET A 1025 -28.83 27.20 -4.00
CA MET A 1025 -28.19 25.99 -3.49
C MET A 1025 -28.38 25.84 -1.99
N TYR A 1026 -28.35 26.93 -1.22
CA TYR A 1026 -28.64 26.89 0.21
C TYR A 1026 -30.03 26.30 0.49
N PHE A 1027 -31.06 26.79 -0.19
CA PHE A 1027 -32.43 26.33 -0.03
C PHE A 1027 -32.59 24.83 -0.33
N GLN A 1028 -31.90 24.32 -1.36
CA GLN A 1028 -31.90 22.90 -1.69
C GLN A 1028 -31.25 22.04 -0.58
N LEU A 1029 -30.16 22.54 0.02
CA LEU A 1029 -29.51 21.86 1.15
C LEU A 1029 -30.44 21.80 2.36
N VAL A 1030 -31.10 22.91 2.68
CA VAL A 1030 -32.07 23.00 3.80
C VAL A 1030 -33.26 22.08 3.56
N GLN A 1031 -33.86 22.07 2.36
CA GLN A 1031 -34.96 21.15 2.03
C GLN A 1031 -34.57 19.69 2.20
N LYS A 1032 -33.36 19.30 1.74
CA LYS A 1032 -32.89 17.92 1.90
C LYS A 1032 -32.74 17.53 3.37
N GLN A 1033 -32.24 18.42 4.21
CA GLN A 1033 -32.13 18.16 5.65
C GLN A 1033 -33.49 18.05 6.33
N LEU A 1034 -34.45 18.91 5.96
CA LEU A 1034 -35.83 18.85 6.47
C LEU A 1034 -36.58 17.60 6.00
N SER A 1035 -36.24 17.03 4.84
CA SER A 1035 -36.84 15.78 4.34
C SER A 1035 -36.19 14.51 4.91
N ALA A 1036 -34.99 14.63 5.50
CA ALA A 1036 -34.22 13.52 6.05
C ALA A 1036 -34.34 13.40 7.58
N ALA A 1037 -34.75 14.49 8.25
CA ALA A 1037 -35.22 14.51 9.63
C ALA A 1037 -36.71 14.12 9.69
#